data_AF-A0A6L7LG99-F1
#
_entry.id   AF-A0A6L7LG99-F1
#
_cell.length_a   1.000
_cell.length_b   1.000
_cell.length_c   1.000
_cell.angle_alpha   90.00
_cell.angle_beta   90.00
_cell.angle_gamma   90.00
#
_symmetry.space_group_name_H-M   'P 1'
#
loop_
_entity.id
_entity.type
_entity.pdbx_description
1 polymer ?
#
loop_
_entity_poly.entity_id
_entity_poly.type
_entity_poly.pdbx_seq_one_letter_code
_entity_poly.pdbx_strand_id
1 'polypeptide(L)'
;MTIRDQVRRLHDRLYMARIAGERRDVRELFGELAITSDRIEGLIDALPNLPVSPIDALIERLEAGGLSTGEISGRALCYRGGRILRRQGRARRATVDAFNRGDIDALLYNSAGATGGSYHAGKTFMDQRPRSLIEFEAPTDIIKYVQAQGRGNRYDQVEAPKVVSVMTGLTPEMRILQQRNGKLRSLGATVDGNRAHPLLLDDVPDLLNAVGDEAAANVLAASPTLARRMGFRRYADGTEARTYVADDVDSGASVSMGLANQLLTRSIMLPALEQDNLVRRIRMEFDVLIEDLNSRNANPLKPKEISGRIDIRATSLFQGQEDVEGTDVSAFHAPVHISTATHVKESGGLIGEELVSMVERSVRLRGPDGLARWGERITQNMGDLLRPWLPDGVDLALALENPDMMVGRLKSKHDGYYQLAFLLSNMKPGVNLDTSGDLLLSERLRTVVDVIPPDRVEDSIHASAYRIKTICPGQAKPENMSLARLMNKSGNVLRINPGLSESFDEAYLRDFTEAAKRDRKMPVQILSGNTLQAIGIARRHALGTISLYRDMDDRIHRGIVVEQAKTNLEHLPVHVPNTDALRDVARNFMVIGRTEDREQGMMRIWGSMDPKEMQKRDEADIIIRLTNDNAVIDMVPLRVSTAKFYKSRDGLYEALHDRPWPDEVPLRAFRRPDTRHRHLVRLPLSGPGSDAGRDRLDRILSRLSDLSLMTDGTHRKLVNACIETRRQAEATPPPCHVAAVEAERTVPEPA
;
A
#
# COMPACT_ATOMS: atom_id res chain seq x y z
N MET A 1 -45.86 -2.99 -20.92
CA MET A 1 -46.18 -3.20 -19.50
C MET A 1 -44.99 -2.72 -18.72
N THR A 2 -45.28 -1.80 -17.81
CA THR A 2 -44.28 -1.06 -17.06
C THR A 2 -44.20 -1.63 -15.65
N ILE A 3 -43.15 -1.30 -14.90
CA ILE A 3 -43.08 -1.61 -13.47
C ILE A 3 -44.26 -0.93 -12.74
N ARG A 4 -44.60 0.31 -13.13
CA ARG A 4 -45.77 1.03 -12.61
C ARG A 4 -47.06 0.22 -12.76
N ASP A 5 -47.32 -0.34 -13.95
CA ASP A 5 -48.50 -1.16 -14.22
C ASP A 5 -48.56 -2.40 -13.34
N GLN A 6 -47.40 -3.03 -13.07
CA GLN A 6 -47.34 -4.21 -12.22
C GLN A 6 -47.56 -3.89 -10.75
N VAL A 7 -46.93 -2.82 -10.25
CA VAL A 7 -47.13 -2.37 -8.86
C VAL A 7 -48.59 -2.01 -8.64
N ARG A 8 -49.22 -1.29 -9.57
CA ARG A 8 -50.65 -0.99 -9.55
C ARG A 8 -51.52 -2.24 -9.47
N ARG A 9 -51.25 -3.25 -10.31
CA ARG A 9 -51.99 -4.52 -10.27
C ARG A 9 -51.83 -5.28 -8.95
N LEU A 10 -50.65 -5.21 -8.33
CA LEU A 10 -50.42 -5.82 -7.02
C LEU A 10 -51.16 -5.05 -5.94
N HIS A 11 -51.07 -3.72 -5.97
CA HIS A 11 -51.77 -2.78 -5.09
C HIS A 11 -53.28 -3.05 -5.09
N ASP A 12 -53.92 -3.07 -6.26
CA ASP A 12 -55.35 -3.35 -6.41
C ASP A 12 -55.75 -4.72 -5.82
N ARG A 13 -54.87 -5.72 -5.92
CA ARG A 13 -55.14 -7.07 -5.43
C ARG A 13 -55.04 -7.20 -3.91
N LEU A 14 -54.25 -6.35 -3.24
CA LEU A 14 -54.07 -6.41 -1.78
C LEU A 14 -55.36 -6.13 -1.02
N TYR A 15 -56.28 -5.37 -1.62
CA TYR A 15 -57.56 -4.99 -1.00
C TYR A 15 -58.68 -6.00 -1.20
N MET A 16 -58.43 -7.09 -1.91
CA MET A 16 -59.45 -8.12 -2.12
C MET A 16 -59.41 -9.13 -0.98
N ALA A 17 -60.41 -9.11 -0.09
CA ALA A 17 -60.57 -10.09 0.98
C ALA A 17 -61.79 -10.97 0.76
N ARG A 18 -61.81 -12.13 1.43
CA ARG A 18 -62.99 -13.01 1.46
C ARG A 18 -63.72 -12.79 2.78
N ILE A 19 -64.92 -12.22 2.71
CA ILE A 19 -65.75 -11.87 3.86
C ILE A 19 -67.09 -12.58 3.69
N ALA A 20 -67.49 -13.39 4.67
CA ALA A 20 -68.71 -14.21 4.60
C ALA A 20 -68.82 -15.10 3.34
N GLY A 21 -67.69 -15.59 2.82
CA GLY A 21 -67.63 -16.46 1.64
C GLY A 21 -67.53 -15.71 0.30
N GLU A 22 -67.89 -14.43 0.26
CA GLU A 22 -67.82 -13.57 -0.92
C GLU A 22 -66.49 -12.81 -1.00
N ARG A 23 -66.02 -12.56 -2.22
CA ARG A 23 -64.83 -11.74 -2.46
C ARG A 23 -65.26 -10.28 -2.53
N ARG A 24 -64.81 -9.46 -1.58
CA ARG A 24 -65.14 -8.03 -1.50
C ARG A 24 -63.87 -7.18 -1.44
N ASP A 25 -63.97 -5.97 -1.96
CA ASP A 25 -62.94 -4.96 -1.80
C ASP A 25 -63.07 -4.32 -0.41
N VAL A 26 -62.04 -4.43 0.43
CA VAL A 26 -62.10 -3.92 1.81
C VAL A 26 -62.04 -2.40 1.87
N ARG A 27 -61.66 -1.70 0.79
CA ARG A 27 -61.67 -0.24 0.72
C ARG A 27 -63.09 0.33 0.82
N GLU A 28 -64.09 -0.41 0.36
CA GLU A 28 -65.51 -0.03 0.45
C GLU A 28 -66.05 -0.17 1.88
N LEU A 29 -65.41 -1.00 2.70
CA LEU A 29 -65.84 -1.31 4.06
C LEU A 29 -65.09 -0.47 5.11
N PHE A 30 -63.87 -0.04 4.82
CA PHE A 30 -63.01 0.70 5.75
C PHE A 30 -62.45 1.96 5.09
N GLY A 31 -63.02 3.12 5.42
CA GLY A 31 -62.63 4.41 4.83
C GLY A 31 -61.15 4.79 5.01
N GLU A 32 -60.52 4.37 6.11
CA GLU A 32 -59.07 4.60 6.34
C GLU A 32 -58.19 3.85 5.32
N LEU A 33 -58.61 2.67 4.87
CA LEU A 33 -57.92 1.91 3.84
C LEU A 33 -58.08 2.57 2.46
N ALA A 34 -59.25 3.17 2.18
CA ALA A 34 -59.47 3.93 0.94
C ALA A 34 -58.52 5.14 0.88
N ILE A 35 -58.44 5.94 1.95
CA ILE A 35 -57.52 7.09 2.03
C ILE A 35 -56.05 6.65 1.87
N THR A 36 -55.67 5.54 2.50
CA THR A 36 -54.32 4.99 2.38
C THR A 36 -54.04 4.49 0.96
N SER A 37 -55.01 3.84 0.33
CA SER A 37 -54.94 3.37 -1.07
C SER A 37 -54.72 4.55 -2.02
N ASP A 38 -55.47 5.64 -1.88
CA ASP A 38 -55.34 6.82 -2.73
C ASP A 38 -53.95 7.48 -2.58
N ARG A 39 -53.43 7.53 -1.35
CA ARG A 39 -52.06 8.03 -1.11
C ARG A 39 -51.02 7.16 -1.80
N ILE A 40 -51.15 5.83 -1.73
CA ILE A 40 -50.23 4.91 -2.39
C ILE A 40 -50.35 5.03 -3.92
N GLU A 41 -51.56 5.22 -4.44
CA GLU A 41 -51.79 5.40 -5.88
C GLU A 41 -51.05 6.64 -6.41
N GLY A 42 -51.09 7.75 -5.66
CA GLY A 42 -50.28 8.94 -5.97
C GLY A 42 -48.77 8.67 -5.99
N LEU A 43 -48.26 7.79 -5.11
CA LEU A 43 -46.85 7.35 -5.13
C LEU A 43 -46.55 6.43 -6.32
N ILE A 44 -47.49 5.57 -6.73
CA ILE A 44 -47.37 4.73 -7.92
C ILE A 44 -47.31 5.59 -9.18
N ASP A 45 -48.13 6.63 -9.29
CA ASP A 45 -48.10 7.57 -10.42
C ASP A 45 -46.78 8.33 -10.54
N ALA A 46 -46.12 8.59 -9.42
CA ALA A 46 -44.79 9.20 -9.37
C ALA A 46 -43.66 8.26 -9.84
N LEU A 47 -43.90 6.94 -9.94
CA LEU A 47 -42.87 6.00 -10.40
C LEU A 47 -42.49 6.27 -11.86
N PRO A 48 -41.20 6.27 -12.23
CA PRO A 48 -40.78 6.41 -13.63
C PRO A 48 -41.32 5.27 -14.50
N ASN A 49 -41.53 5.57 -15.78
CA ASN A 49 -42.00 4.60 -16.76
C ASN A 49 -40.87 3.62 -17.16
N LEU A 50 -40.66 2.60 -16.32
CA LEU A 50 -39.63 1.58 -16.52
C LEU A 50 -40.22 0.29 -17.12
N PRO A 51 -39.53 -0.36 -18.08
CA PRO A 51 -40.00 -1.63 -18.64
C PRO A 51 -39.99 -2.72 -17.57
N VAL A 52 -41.03 -3.56 -17.56
CA VAL A 52 -41.12 -4.71 -16.65
C VAL A 52 -40.01 -5.75 -16.86
N SER A 53 -39.51 -5.84 -18.10
CA SER A 53 -38.44 -6.75 -18.48
C SER A 53 -37.37 -5.97 -19.24
N PRO A 54 -36.26 -5.59 -18.59
CA PRO A 54 -35.20 -4.81 -19.22
C PRO A 54 -34.56 -5.54 -20.42
N ILE A 55 -34.39 -6.86 -20.32
CA ILE A 55 -33.83 -7.69 -21.39
C ILE A 55 -34.73 -7.66 -22.61
N ASP A 56 -36.04 -7.86 -22.44
CA ASP A 56 -36.94 -7.92 -23.60
C ASP A 56 -37.11 -6.53 -24.23
N ALA A 57 -37.13 -5.46 -23.42
CA ALA A 57 -37.14 -4.08 -23.92
C ALA A 57 -35.86 -3.72 -24.69
N LEU A 58 -34.70 -4.23 -24.26
CA LEU A 58 -33.44 -4.08 -24.97
C LEU A 58 -33.49 -4.81 -26.32
N ILE A 59 -33.96 -6.06 -26.32
CA ILE A 59 -34.09 -6.84 -27.54
C ILE A 59 -35.04 -6.16 -28.54
N GLU A 60 -36.22 -5.72 -28.09
CA GLU A 60 -37.19 -5.01 -28.94
C GLU A 60 -36.58 -3.74 -29.56
N ARG A 61 -35.77 -3.00 -28.81
CA ARG A 61 -35.08 -1.80 -29.32
C ARG A 61 -33.96 -2.12 -30.31
N LEU A 62 -33.18 -3.19 -30.06
CA LEU A 62 -32.14 -3.64 -30.98
C LEU A 62 -32.74 -4.09 -32.32
N GLU A 63 -33.81 -4.91 -32.26
CA GLU A 63 -34.52 -5.38 -33.44
C GLU A 63 -35.21 -4.24 -34.19
N ALA A 64 -35.82 -3.29 -33.49
CA ALA A 64 -36.39 -2.08 -34.10
C ALA A 64 -35.31 -1.22 -34.79
N GLY A 65 -34.07 -1.29 -34.31
CA GLY A 65 -32.89 -0.68 -34.93
C GLY A 65 -32.30 -1.49 -36.09
N GLY A 66 -32.92 -2.61 -36.48
CA GLY A 66 -32.48 -3.47 -37.57
C GLY A 66 -31.41 -4.50 -37.21
N LEU A 67 -31.11 -4.69 -35.93
CA LEU A 67 -30.12 -5.69 -35.48
C LEU A 67 -30.78 -7.03 -35.19
N SER A 68 -30.15 -8.10 -35.68
CA SER A 68 -30.55 -9.46 -35.35
C SER A 68 -30.08 -9.85 -33.94
N THR A 69 -30.93 -10.52 -33.16
CA THR A 69 -30.63 -10.82 -31.75
C THR A 69 -30.75 -12.31 -31.41
N GLY A 70 -29.94 -12.75 -30.46
CA GLY A 70 -29.99 -14.09 -29.87
C GLY A 70 -29.95 -14.02 -28.35
N GLU A 71 -30.65 -14.94 -27.66
CA GLU A 71 -30.67 -15.00 -26.19
C GLU A 71 -30.24 -16.39 -25.68
N ILE A 72 -29.17 -16.44 -24.88
CA ILE A 72 -28.77 -17.61 -24.10
C ILE A 72 -29.01 -17.30 -22.62
N SER A 73 -30.26 -17.53 -22.18
CA SER A 73 -30.63 -17.41 -20.78
C SER A 73 -31.47 -18.58 -20.31
N GLY A 74 -31.54 -18.79 -18.99
CA GLY A 74 -32.42 -19.79 -18.37
C GLY A 74 -33.91 -19.42 -18.34
N ARG A 75 -34.30 -18.24 -18.85
CA ARG A 75 -35.69 -17.74 -18.77
C ARG A 75 -36.64 -18.56 -19.67
N ALA A 76 -37.81 -18.91 -19.14
CA ALA A 76 -38.84 -19.64 -19.90
C ALA A 76 -39.89 -18.73 -20.54
N LEU A 77 -40.04 -17.50 -20.03
CA LEU A 77 -41.03 -16.52 -20.43
C LEU A 77 -40.33 -15.25 -20.93
N CYS A 78 -40.95 -14.56 -21.88
CA CYS A 78 -40.54 -13.25 -22.38
C CYS A 78 -41.76 -12.33 -22.52
N TYR A 79 -41.53 -11.02 -22.48
CA TYR A 79 -42.54 -10.01 -22.75
C TYR A 79 -42.35 -9.47 -24.17
N ARG A 80 -43.34 -9.65 -25.05
CA ARG A 80 -43.30 -9.18 -26.45
C ARG A 80 -44.63 -8.63 -26.88
N GLY A 81 -44.63 -7.50 -27.59
CA GLY A 81 -45.83 -6.94 -28.22
C GLY A 81 -47.00 -6.76 -27.24
N GLY A 82 -46.69 -6.34 -26.02
CA GLY A 82 -47.71 -6.12 -24.99
C GLY A 82 -48.05 -7.34 -24.10
N ARG A 83 -47.54 -8.54 -24.41
CA ARG A 83 -47.99 -9.82 -23.79
C ARG A 83 -46.83 -10.65 -23.23
N ILE A 84 -47.11 -11.44 -22.19
CA ILE A 84 -46.18 -12.46 -21.68
C ILE A 84 -46.37 -13.73 -22.52
N LEU A 85 -45.30 -14.21 -23.13
CA LEU A 85 -45.27 -15.37 -24.01
C LEU A 85 -44.21 -16.37 -23.55
N ARG A 86 -44.35 -17.63 -23.97
CA ARG A 86 -43.30 -18.64 -23.76
C ARG A 86 -42.18 -18.42 -24.76
N ARG A 87 -40.94 -18.43 -24.29
CA ARG A 87 -39.79 -18.17 -25.16
C ARG A 87 -39.56 -19.34 -26.13
N GLN A 88 -39.43 -19.02 -27.41
CA GLN A 88 -39.09 -19.97 -28.47
C GLN A 88 -37.55 -20.04 -28.65
N GLY A 89 -37.03 -21.08 -29.31
CA GLY A 89 -35.62 -21.12 -29.71
C GLY A 89 -34.59 -21.22 -28.56
N ARG A 90 -34.77 -22.17 -27.64
CA ARG A 90 -33.84 -22.38 -26.49
C ARG A 90 -32.58 -23.20 -26.82
N ALA A 91 -32.30 -23.44 -28.10
CA ALA A 91 -31.20 -24.28 -28.55
C ALA A 91 -29.86 -23.52 -28.49
N ARG A 92 -29.23 -23.53 -27.31
CA ARG A 92 -27.97 -22.82 -27.04
C ARG A 92 -26.94 -22.93 -28.16
N ARG A 93 -26.65 -24.16 -28.61
CA ARG A 93 -25.61 -24.41 -29.62
C ARG A 93 -25.92 -23.72 -30.95
N ALA A 94 -27.17 -23.84 -31.42
CA ALA A 94 -27.60 -23.19 -32.66
C ALA A 94 -27.47 -21.65 -32.59
N THR A 95 -27.79 -21.05 -31.44
CA THR A 95 -27.63 -19.60 -31.23
C THR A 95 -26.17 -19.16 -31.25
N VAL A 96 -25.26 -19.93 -30.63
CA VAL A 96 -23.81 -19.64 -30.66
C VAL A 96 -23.27 -19.77 -32.08
N ASP A 97 -23.64 -20.82 -32.79
CA ASP A 97 -23.18 -21.04 -34.16
C ASP A 97 -23.70 -19.94 -35.10
N ALA A 98 -24.95 -19.49 -34.94
CA ALA A 98 -25.53 -18.37 -35.68
C ALA A 98 -24.79 -17.05 -35.40
N PHE A 99 -24.43 -16.78 -34.14
CA PHE A 99 -23.63 -15.59 -33.79
C PHE A 99 -22.23 -15.62 -34.41
N ASN A 100 -21.53 -16.76 -34.35
CA ASN A 100 -20.20 -16.91 -34.93
C ASN A 100 -20.20 -16.98 -36.48
N ARG A 101 -21.36 -17.21 -37.11
CA ARG A 101 -21.55 -17.05 -38.56
C ARG A 101 -21.92 -15.63 -38.98
N GLY A 102 -22.35 -14.79 -38.06
CA GLY A 102 -22.82 -13.42 -38.34
C GLY A 102 -24.31 -13.32 -38.65
N ASP A 103 -25.08 -14.41 -38.48
CA ASP A 103 -26.54 -14.41 -38.61
C ASP A 103 -27.21 -13.64 -37.45
N ILE A 104 -26.48 -13.44 -36.35
CA ILE A 104 -26.90 -12.70 -35.15
C ILE A 104 -25.88 -11.60 -34.89
N ASP A 105 -26.35 -10.36 -34.78
CA ASP A 105 -25.51 -9.19 -34.48
C ASP A 105 -25.30 -8.99 -32.99
N ALA A 106 -26.33 -9.25 -32.17
CA ALA A 106 -26.28 -9.07 -30.72
C ALA A 106 -26.68 -10.34 -29.95
N LEU A 107 -25.74 -10.89 -29.19
CA LEU A 107 -25.96 -12.04 -28.31
C LEU A 107 -26.12 -11.59 -26.85
N LEU A 108 -27.29 -11.84 -26.29
CA LEU A 108 -27.58 -11.60 -24.87
C LEU A 108 -27.42 -12.90 -24.09
N TYR A 109 -26.71 -12.87 -22.97
CA TYR A 109 -26.57 -14.05 -22.11
C TYR A 109 -26.49 -13.70 -20.63
N ASN A 110 -26.91 -14.64 -19.79
CA ASN A 110 -26.73 -14.57 -18.33
C ASN A 110 -25.70 -15.62 -17.86
N SER A 111 -25.66 -15.92 -16.56
CA SER A 111 -24.78 -16.96 -15.99
C SER A 111 -24.86 -18.32 -16.72
N ALA A 112 -25.99 -18.67 -17.34
CA ALA A 112 -26.13 -19.88 -18.14
C ALA A 112 -25.32 -19.86 -19.45
N GLY A 113 -25.06 -18.69 -20.02
CA GLY A 113 -24.23 -18.51 -21.22
C GLY A 113 -22.75 -18.26 -20.92
N ALA A 114 -22.39 -17.99 -19.66
CA ALA A 114 -21.01 -17.70 -19.24
C ALA A 114 -20.08 -18.94 -19.24
N THR A 115 -20.62 -20.16 -19.31
CA THR A 115 -19.87 -21.43 -19.21
C THR A 115 -19.92 -22.22 -20.52
N GLY A 116 -18.78 -22.49 -21.16
CA GLY A 116 -18.71 -23.44 -22.30
C GLY A 116 -19.16 -22.91 -23.68
N GLY A 117 -19.14 -21.59 -23.90
CA GLY A 117 -19.32 -20.97 -25.23
C GLY A 117 -18.08 -20.18 -25.68
N SER A 118 -17.94 -19.96 -26.99
CA SER A 118 -16.89 -19.12 -27.60
C SER A 118 -17.58 -18.03 -28.42
N TYR A 119 -17.31 -16.77 -28.09
CA TYR A 119 -17.98 -15.58 -28.65
C TYR A 119 -16.97 -14.56 -29.19
N HIS A 120 -15.71 -14.96 -29.35
CA HIS A 120 -14.61 -14.14 -29.85
C HIS A 120 -14.61 -14.08 -31.39
N ALA A 121 -13.91 -13.11 -31.99
CA ALA A 121 -13.69 -13.06 -33.43
C ALA A 121 -12.58 -14.05 -33.84
N GLY A 122 -12.86 -15.35 -33.79
CA GLY A 122 -11.86 -16.40 -34.07
C GLY A 122 -11.48 -16.49 -35.55
N LYS A 123 -10.22 -16.83 -35.83
CA LYS A 123 -9.70 -17.07 -37.20
C LYS A 123 -10.49 -18.09 -38.01
N THR A 124 -11.14 -19.05 -37.34
CA THR A 124 -11.91 -20.14 -37.95
C THR A 124 -13.40 -19.83 -38.07
N PHE A 125 -13.87 -18.72 -37.49
CA PHE A 125 -15.27 -18.31 -37.58
C PHE A 125 -15.52 -17.52 -38.86
N MET A 126 -16.73 -17.65 -39.40
CA MET A 126 -17.12 -16.90 -40.61
C MET A 126 -17.27 -15.41 -40.31
N ASP A 127 -17.82 -15.06 -39.14
CA ASP A 127 -17.93 -13.68 -38.70
C ASP A 127 -16.74 -13.28 -37.83
N GLN A 128 -15.90 -12.44 -38.41
CA GLN A 128 -14.66 -11.92 -37.83
C GLN A 128 -14.78 -10.44 -37.43
N ARG A 129 -15.99 -9.85 -37.44
CA ARG A 129 -16.20 -8.46 -37.01
C ARG A 129 -15.70 -8.26 -35.56
N PRO A 130 -15.13 -7.08 -35.23
CA PRO A 130 -14.69 -6.76 -33.88
C PRO A 130 -15.81 -6.97 -32.84
N ARG A 131 -15.49 -7.62 -31.72
CA ARG A 131 -16.48 -7.96 -30.69
C ARG A 131 -16.48 -6.91 -29.58
N SER A 132 -17.67 -6.54 -29.13
CA SER A 132 -17.87 -5.70 -27.94
C SER A 132 -18.72 -6.44 -26.90
N LEU A 133 -18.17 -6.66 -25.71
CA LEU A 133 -18.90 -7.19 -24.57
C LEU A 133 -19.41 -6.02 -23.72
N ILE A 134 -20.73 -5.89 -23.62
CA ILE A 134 -21.38 -4.89 -22.76
C ILE A 134 -21.93 -5.61 -21.53
N GLU A 135 -21.32 -5.37 -20.37
CA GLU A 135 -21.73 -5.91 -19.09
C GLU A 135 -22.70 -4.95 -18.39
N PHE A 136 -23.93 -5.41 -18.15
CA PHE A 136 -24.93 -4.69 -17.34
C PHE A 136 -24.89 -5.10 -15.86
N GLU A 137 -24.71 -6.39 -15.59
CA GLU A 137 -24.60 -6.94 -14.24
C GLU A 137 -23.52 -8.02 -14.23
N ALA A 138 -22.49 -7.80 -13.41
CA ALA A 138 -21.38 -8.73 -13.29
C ALA A 138 -21.72 -9.91 -12.37
N PRO A 139 -21.19 -11.12 -12.61
CA PRO A 139 -21.23 -12.19 -11.63
C PRO A 139 -20.57 -11.77 -10.31
N THR A 140 -21.24 -12.06 -9.19
CA THR A 140 -20.71 -11.79 -7.83
C THR A 140 -19.47 -12.63 -7.49
N ASP A 141 -19.39 -13.82 -8.07
CA ASP A 141 -18.24 -14.70 -8.02
C ASP A 141 -17.18 -14.24 -9.03
N ILE A 142 -16.01 -13.88 -8.51
CA ILE A 142 -14.93 -13.33 -9.31
C ILE A 142 -14.36 -14.35 -10.32
N ILE A 143 -14.38 -15.64 -9.99
CA ILE A 143 -13.92 -16.69 -10.90
C ILE A 143 -14.85 -16.78 -12.10
N LYS A 144 -16.17 -16.73 -11.87
CA LYS A 144 -17.16 -16.71 -12.95
C LYS A 144 -17.07 -15.45 -13.80
N TYR A 145 -16.76 -14.30 -13.18
CA TYR A 145 -16.51 -13.06 -13.90
C TYR A 145 -15.31 -13.18 -14.84
N VAL A 146 -14.14 -13.59 -14.35
CA VAL A 146 -12.93 -13.79 -15.19
C VAL A 146 -13.20 -14.79 -16.32
N GLN A 147 -13.90 -15.88 -16.02
CA GLN A 147 -14.30 -16.87 -17.02
C GLN A 147 -15.26 -16.33 -18.08
N ALA A 148 -16.17 -15.41 -17.71
CA ALA A 148 -17.09 -14.78 -18.65
C ALA A 148 -16.34 -13.85 -19.62
N GLN A 149 -15.34 -13.10 -19.13
CA GLN A 149 -14.48 -12.25 -19.96
C GLN A 149 -13.67 -13.07 -20.98
N GLY A 150 -13.15 -14.24 -20.57
CA GLY A 150 -12.45 -15.18 -21.45
C GLY A 150 -13.31 -15.86 -22.54
N ARG A 151 -14.62 -15.56 -22.62
CA ARG A 151 -15.49 -16.05 -23.70
C ARG A 151 -15.36 -15.21 -24.98
N GLY A 152 -15.12 -13.91 -24.82
CA GLY A 152 -14.92 -12.96 -25.92
C GLY A 152 -13.45 -12.62 -26.19
N ASN A 153 -12.55 -12.87 -25.23
CA ASN A 153 -11.11 -12.63 -25.36
C ASN A 153 -10.32 -13.95 -25.36
N ARG A 154 -9.81 -14.38 -26.52
CA ARG A 154 -9.08 -15.64 -26.70
C ARG A 154 -7.88 -15.51 -27.65
N TYR A 155 -6.91 -16.42 -27.50
CA TYR A 155 -5.66 -16.39 -28.26
C TYR A 155 -5.82 -16.49 -29.79
N ASP A 156 -6.86 -17.16 -30.29
CA ASP A 156 -7.10 -17.37 -31.72
C ASP A 156 -7.93 -16.26 -32.38
N GLN A 157 -8.14 -15.13 -31.69
CA GLN A 157 -8.89 -13.99 -32.23
C GLN A 157 -8.09 -13.23 -33.30
N VAL A 158 -8.78 -12.73 -34.33
CA VAL A 158 -8.19 -11.83 -35.35
C VAL A 158 -8.19 -10.38 -34.92
N GLU A 159 -9.12 -9.99 -34.05
CA GLU A 159 -9.30 -8.63 -33.57
C GLU A 159 -9.44 -8.64 -32.04
N ALA A 160 -8.89 -7.63 -31.38
CA ALA A 160 -9.00 -7.49 -29.93
C ALA A 160 -10.43 -7.08 -29.54
N PRO A 161 -11.05 -7.73 -28.53
CA PRO A 161 -12.39 -7.37 -28.09
C PRO A 161 -12.36 -6.10 -27.25
N LYS A 162 -13.45 -5.34 -27.30
CA LYS A 162 -13.73 -4.25 -26.37
C LYS A 162 -14.63 -4.74 -25.25
N VAL A 163 -14.28 -4.47 -23.99
CA VAL A 163 -15.15 -4.73 -22.83
C VAL A 163 -15.66 -3.41 -22.29
N VAL A 164 -16.97 -3.31 -22.08
CA VAL A 164 -17.65 -2.13 -21.54
C VAL A 164 -18.45 -2.56 -20.32
N SER A 165 -18.06 -2.10 -19.13
CA SER A 165 -18.86 -2.26 -17.92
C SER A 165 -19.78 -1.04 -17.77
N VAL A 166 -21.09 -1.26 -17.75
CA VAL A 166 -22.08 -0.21 -17.50
C VAL A 166 -22.27 -0.05 -16.01
N MET A 167 -22.31 1.18 -15.54
CA MET A 167 -22.43 1.52 -14.13
C MET A 167 -23.54 2.56 -13.96
N THR A 168 -24.41 2.37 -12.99
CA THR A 168 -25.51 3.28 -12.67
C THR A 168 -25.04 4.57 -11.99
N GLY A 169 -23.80 4.59 -11.50
CA GLY A 169 -23.25 5.68 -10.69
C GLY A 169 -23.72 5.67 -9.24
N LEU A 170 -24.59 4.74 -8.85
CA LEU A 170 -25.09 4.62 -7.49
C LEU A 170 -23.98 4.15 -6.54
N THR A 171 -23.91 4.76 -5.37
CA THR A 171 -22.90 4.45 -4.34
C THR A 171 -22.85 2.97 -3.93
N PRO A 172 -23.99 2.26 -3.74
CA PRO A 172 -23.96 0.83 -3.42
C PRO A 172 -23.30 -0.02 -4.52
N GLU A 173 -23.51 0.32 -5.80
CA GLU A 173 -22.88 -0.37 -6.91
C GLU A 173 -21.38 -0.07 -6.98
N MET A 174 -20.99 1.20 -6.78
CA MET A 174 -19.58 1.59 -6.66
C MET A 174 -18.84 0.75 -5.62
N ARG A 175 -19.46 0.49 -4.46
CA ARG A 175 -18.90 -0.38 -3.42
C ARG A 175 -18.71 -1.83 -3.89
N ILE A 176 -19.68 -2.41 -4.60
CA ILE A 176 -19.57 -3.77 -5.15
C ILE A 176 -18.38 -3.85 -6.11
N LEU A 177 -18.18 -2.82 -6.93
CA LEU A 177 -17.07 -2.75 -7.88
C LEU A 177 -15.71 -2.58 -7.17
N GLN A 178 -15.65 -1.83 -6.07
CA GLN A 178 -14.45 -1.75 -5.23
C GLN A 178 -14.09 -3.12 -4.63
N GLN A 179 -15.08 -3.86 -4.13
CA GLN A 179 -14.86 -5.23 -3.65
C GLN A 179 -14.39 -6.16 -4.77
N ARG A 180 -14.93 -5.99 -5.98
CA ARG A 180 -14.49 -6.73 -7.17
C ARG A 180 -13.03 -6.43 -7.50
N ASN A 181 -12.64 -5.16 -7.56
CA ASN A 181 -11.25 -4.74 -7.78
C ASN A 181 -10.33 -5.32 -6.70
N GLY A 182 -10.72 -5.26 -5.42
CA GLY A 182 -9.96 -5.87 -4.33
C GLY A 182 -9.70 -7.37 -4.52
N LYS A 183 -10.74 -8.12 -4.92
CA LYS A 183 -10.61 -9.56 -5.24
C LYS A 183 -9.72 -9.82 -6.46
N LEU A 184 -9.83 -9.00 -7.52
CA LEU A 184 -8.96 -9.10 -8.70
C LEU A 184 -7.48 -8.84 -8.36
N ARG A 185 -7.19 -7.86 -7.51
CA ARG A 185 -5.82 -7.59 -7.04
C ARG A 185 -5.26 -8.76 -6.23
N SER A 186 -6.08 -9.38 -5.36
CA SER A 186 -5.69 -10.57 -4.61
C SER A 186 -5.38 -11.76 -5.53
N LEU A 187 -6.20 -11.98 -6.56
CA LEU A 187 -5.94 -13.00 -7.58
C LEU A 187 -4.64 -12.73 -8.34
N GLY A 188 -4.42 -11.50 -8.82
CA GLY A 188 -3.19 -11.12 -9.53
C GLY A 188 -1.93 -11.27 -8.65
N ALA A 189 -2.02 -10.88 -7.37
CA ALA A 189 -0.92 -11.02 -6.43
C ALA A 189 -0.54 -12.50 -6.18
N THR A 190 -1.50 -13.41 -6.26
CA THR A 190 -1.26 -14.85 -6.11
C THR A 190 -0.61 -15.47 -7.34
N VAL A 191 -0.92 -14.97 -8.54
CA VAL A 191 -0.45 -15.54 -9.81
C VAL A 191 0.90 -14.96 -10.25
N ASP A 192 1.05 -13.63 -10.25
CA ASP A 192 2.23 -12.93 -10.80
C ASP A 192 3.02 -12.15 -9.74
N GLY A 193 2.65 -12.27 -8.44
CA GLY A 193 3.27 -11.51 -7.35
C GLY A 193 3.07 -9.99 -7.46
N ASN A 194 2.18 -9.54 -8.35
CA ASN A 194 1.95 -8.14 -8.65
C ASN A 194 0.49 -7.77 -8.40
N ARG A 195 0.22 -6.57 -7.87
CA ARG A 195 -1.15 -6.12 -7.54
C ARG A 195 -1.94 -5.64 -8.78
N ALA A 196 -1.36 -5.72 -9.97
CA ALA A 196 -2.01 -5.34 -11.23
C ALA A 196 -2.76 -6.55 -11.82
N HIS A 197 -4.01 -6.36 -12.22
CA HIS A 197 -4.79 -7.36 -12.95
C HIS A 197 -5.41 -6.70 -14.20
N PRO A 198 -5.37 -7.32 -15.40
CA PRO A 198 -5.89 -6.71 -16.65
C PRO A 198 -7.39 -6.36 -16.69
N LEU A 199 -8.13 -6.71 -15.64
CA LEU A 199 -9.59 -6.53 -15.55
C LEU A 199 -9.97 -5.54 -14.44
N LEU A 200 -8.99 -4.85 -13.86
CA LEU A 200 -9.27 -3.77 -12.91
C LEU A 200 -10.01 -2.65 -13.60
N LEU A 201 -11.01 -2.09 -12.92
CA LEU A 201 -11.64 -0.85 -13.35
C LEU A 201 -10.84 0.33 -12.79
N ASP A 202 -10.21 1.12 -13.67
CA ASP A 202 -9.37 2.25 -13.27
C ASP A 202 -10.17 3.41 -12.64
N ASP A 203 -11.40 3.62 -13.09
CA ASP A 203 -12.27 4.70 -12.61
C ASP A 203 -12.88 4.45 -11.23
N VAL A 204 -12.72 3.23 -10.68
CA VAL A 204 -13.26 2.85 -9.38
C VAL A 204 -12.23 3.10 -8.28
N PRO A 205 -12.46 4.07 -7.38
CA PRO A 205 -11.49 4.44 -6.35
C PRO A 205 -11.31 3.30 -5.35
N ASP A 206 -10.08 3.04 -4.92
CA ASP A 206 -9.77 1.99 -3.96
C ASP A 206 -9.96 2.47 -2.52
N LEU A 207 -11.21 2.60 -2.06
CA LEU A 207 -11.50 3.12 -0.71
C LEU A 207 -11.63 2.00 0.35
N LEU A 208 -11.61 0.73 -0.05
CA LEU A 208 -11.76 -0.41 0.86
C LEU A 208 -10.40 -0.91 1.38
N ASN A 209 -9.64 -0.01 2.00
CA ASN A 209 -8.32 -0.27 2.59
C ASN A 209 -8.10 0.65 3.82
N ALA A 210 -6.96 0.49 4.49
CA ALA A 210 -6.63 1.26 5.70
C ALA A 210 -6.65 2.79 5.49
N VAL A 211 -6.17 3.27 4.32
CA VAL A 211 -6.18 4.71 4.00
C VAL A 211 -7.61 5.20 3.77
N GLY A 212 -8.47 4.37 3.16
CA GLY A 212 -9.89 4.65 3.02
C GLY A 212 -10.63 4.66 4.35
N ASP A 213 -10.26 3.78 5.28
CA ASP A 213 -10.81 3.77 6.64
C ASP A 213 -10.47 5.07 7.38
N GLU A 214 -9.24 5.56 7.25
CA GLU A 214 -8.82 6.85 7.82
C GLU A 214 -9.57 8.03 7.16
N ALA A 215 -9.70 8.03 5.84
CA ALA A 215 -10.49 9.03 5.12
C ALA A 215 -11.95 9.05 5.59
N ALA A 216 -12.58 7.88 5.74
CA ALA A 216 -13.93 7.74 6.25
C ALA A 216 -14.07 8.27 7.69
N ALA A 217 -13.09 8.01 8.55
CA ALA A 217 -13.04 8.54 9.91
C ALA A 217 -12.98 10.07 9.91
N ASN A 218 -12.14 10.67 9.07
CA ASN A 218 -12.00 12.11 8.93
C ASN A 218 -13.33 12.76 8.46
N VAL A 219 -14.01 12.15 7.49
CA VAL A 219 -15.32 12.63 7.01
C VAL A 219 -16.38 12.56 8.11
N LEU A 220 -16.45 11.47 8.85
CA LEU A 220 -17.41 11.30 9.96
C LEU A 220 -17.15 12.28 11.10
N ALA A 221 -15.88 12.45 11.48
CA ALA A 221 -15.47 13.44 12.48
C ALA A 221 -15.77 14.88 12.04
N ALA A 222 -15.70 15.16 10.74
CA ALA A 222 -16.06 16.44 10.13
C ALA A 222 -17.57 16.64 9.92
N SER A 223 -18.42 15.63 10.18
CA SER A 223 -19.88 15.75 10.02
C SER A 223 -20.66 15.01 11.11
N PRO A 224 -20.79 15.60 12.32
CA PRO A 224 -21.41 14.95 13.47
C PRO A 224 -22.88 14.60 13.25
N THR A 225 -23.63 15.45 12.55
CA THR A 225 -25.03 15.21 12.20
C THR A 225 -25.18 13.98 11.31
N LEU A 226 -24.36 13.87 10.27
CA LEU A 226 -24.31 12.71 9.38
C LEU A 226 -23.87 11.45 10.14
N ALA A 227 -22.81 11.55 10.96
CA ALA A 227 -22.33 10.44 11.77
C ALA A 227 -23.40 9.91 12.72
N ARG A 228 -24.18 10.78 13.39
CA ARG A 228 -25.32 10.36 14.24
C ARG A 228 -26.41 9.65 13.43
N ARG A 229 -26.85 10.24 12.31
CA ARG A 229 -27.88 9.65 11.42
C ARG A 229 -27.47 8.27 10.91
N MET A 230 -26.18 8.07 10.67
CA MET A 230 -25.59 6.84 10.14
C MET A 230 -25.22 5.81 11.22
N GLY A 231 -25.50 6.09 12.49
CA GLY A 231 -25.21 5.19 13.62
C GLY A 231 -23.72 5.10 13.99
N PHE A 232 -22.95 6.17 13.72
CA PHE A 232 -21.53 6.32 14.03
C PHE A 232 -21.31 7.33 15.17
N ARG A 233 -22.11 7.19 16.24
CA ARG A 233 -22.19 8.15 17.35
C ARG A 233 -20.83 8.42 18.04
N ARG A 234 -19.95 7.42 18.11
CA ARG A 234 -18.58 7.58 18.65
C ARG A 234 -17.74 8.66 17.95
N TYR A 235 -17.89 8.82 16.62
CA TYR A 235 -17.21 9.88 15.88
C TYR A 235 -17.92 11.24 16.04
N ALA A 236 -19.24 11.21 16.21
CA ALA A 236 -20.00 12.40 16.53
C ALA A 236 -19.64 12.95 17.92
N ASP A 237 -19.37 12.08 18.90
CA ASP A 237 -19.14 12.41 20.31
C ASP A 237 -17.63 12.53 20.65
N GLY A 238 -16.75 11.96 19.81
CA GLY A 238 -15.30 12.28 19.77
C GLY A 238 -14.50 11.47 20.77
N THR A 239 -15.06 10.33 21.13
CA THR A 239 -14.51 9.37 22.06
C THR A 239 -13.47 8.45 21.42
N GLU A 240 -13.27 8.53 20.09
CA GLU A 240 -12.15 7.87 19.41
C GLU A 240 -11.02 8.87 19.12
N ALA A 241 -9.86 8.62 19.72
CA ALA A 241 -8.61 9.27 19.33
C ALA A 241 -8.20 8.81 17.93
N ARG A 242 -7.59 9.74 17.17
CA ARG A 242 -6.93 9.50 15.87
C ARG A 242 -5.94 8.33 16.01
N THR A 243 -6.39 7.12 15.74
CA THR A 243 -5.52 5.94 15.79
C THR A 243 -4.90 5.84 14.41
N TYR A 244 -3.62 6.24 14.29
CA TYR A 244 -2.82 5.88 13.13
C TYR A 244 -2.81 4.36 13.05
N VAL A 245 -3.46 3.81 12.01
CA VAL A 245 -3.45 2.37 11.78
C VAL A 245 -2.07 2.02 11.26
N ALA A 246 -1.20 1.57 12.17
CA ALA A 246 0.03 0.87 11.79
C ALA A 246 -0.37 -0.42 11.05
N ASP A 247 0.31 -0.68 9.93
CA ASP A 247 0.11 -1.80 9.02
C ASP A 247 -0.16 -3.13 9.74
N ASP A 248 -1.44 -3.49 9.82
CA ASP A 248 -1.87 -4.87 10.05
C ASP A 248 -2.38 -5.41 8.71
N VAL A 249 -1.41 -5.80 7.88
CA VAL A 249 -1.67 -6.60 6.70
C VAL A 249 -1.46 -8.05 7.09
N ASP A 250 -2.53 -8.81 6.93
CA ASP A 250 -2.59 -10.26 6.86
C ASP A 250 -2.79 -11.01 8.19
N SER A 251 -4.07 -11.21 8.52
CA SER A 251 -4.52 -12.37 9.29
C SER A 251 -5.84 -12.83 8.68
N GLY A 252 -5.75 -13.84 7.82
CA GLY A 252 -6.91 -14.59 7.36
C GLY A 252 -7.72 -15.11 8.56
N ALA A 253 -9.04 -15.11 8.40
CA ALA A 253 -10.04 -15.66 9.32
C ALA A 253 -10.58 -14.75 10.44
N SER A 254 -10.96 -13.50 10.11
CA SER A 254 -12.15 -12.80 10.62
C SER A 254 -12.12 -11.38 10.05
N VAL A 255 -12.90 -11.11 9.00
CA VAL A 255 -12.96 -9.77 8.38
C VAL A 255 -13.67 -8.82 9.35
N SER A 256 -12.94 -8.21 10.27
CA SER A 256 -13.39 -6.96 10.87
C SER A 256 -13.63 -6.01 9.70
N MET A 257 -14.88 -5.69 9.40
CA MET A 257 -15.18 -4.79 8.29
C MET A 257 -14.57 -3.43 8.61
N GLY A 258 -13.58 -3.00 7.81
CA GLY A 258 -13.02 -1.65 7.87
C GLY A 258 -14.11 -0.57 7.86
N LEU A 259 -13.84 0.57 8.51
CA LEU A 259 -14.79 1.66 8.70
C LEU A 259 -15.39 2.16 7.36
N ALA A 260 -14.58 2.28 6.31
CA ALA A 260 -15.03 2.70 4.99
C ALA A 260 -16.06 1.72 4.41
N ASN A 261 -15.82 0.41 4.59
CA ASN A 261 -16.78 -0.61 4.14
C ASN A 261 -18.10 -0.50 4.92
N GLN A 262 -18.04 -0.30 6.24
CA GLN A 262 -19.26 -0.12 7.06
C GLN A 262 -20.02 1.15 6.66
N LEU A 263 -19.32 2.26 6.44
CA LEU A 263 -19.90 3.54 6.04
C LEU A 263 -20.59 3.46 4.68
N LEU A 264 -19.90 2.90 3.67
CA LEU A 264 -20.47 2.67 2.33
C LEU A 264 -21.59 1.60 2.33
N THR A 265 -21.64 0.72 3.34
CA THR A 265 -22.79 -0.18 3.51
C THR A 265 -24.03 0.60 3.92
N ARG A 266 -23.88 1.47 4.92
CA ARG A 266 -24.99 2.22 5.51
C ARG A 266 -25.43 3.38 4.62
N SER A 267 -24.61 3.81 3.66
CA SER A 267 -24.92 4.96 2.79
C SER A 267 -26.17 4.73 1.96
N ILE A 268 -26.57 3.48 1.71
CA ILE A 268 -27.85 3.15 1.06
C ILE A 268 -29.07 3.74 1.77
N MET A 269 -28.97 4.05 3.06
CA MET A 269 -30.03 4.67 3.86
C MET A 269 -30.16 6.19 3.63
N LEU A 270 -29.23 6.80 2.88
CA LEU A 270 -29.25 8.22 2.54
C LEU A 270 -29.94 8.45 1.19
N PRO A 271 -30.51 9.64 0.95
CA PRO A 271 -30.93 10.05 -0.40
C PRO A 271 -29.76 10.03 -1.39
N ALA A 272 -30.02 9.76 -2.68
CA ALA A 272 -28.98 9.62 -3.70
C ALA A 272 -27.98 10.80 -3.74
N LEU A 273 -28.47 12.04 -3.64
CA LEU A 273 -27.62 13.23 -3.60
C LEU A 273 -26.68 13.25 -2.37
N GLU A 274 -27.16 12.82 -1.21
CA GLU A 274 -26.34 12.71 0.01
C GLU A 274 -25.31 11.57 -0.10
N GLN A 275 -25.65 10.47 -0.78
CA GLN A 275 -24.71 9.38 -1.06
C GLN A 275 -23.53 9.85 -1.91
N ASP A 276 -23.82 10.54 -3.01
CA ASP A 276 -22.80 11.07 -3.91
C ASP A 276 -21.88 12.07 -3.20
N ASN A 277 -22.48 12.97 -2.41
CA ASN A 277 -21.72 13.92 -1.59
C ASN A 277 -20.84 13.22 -0.54
N LEU A 278 -21.32 12.15 0.10
CA LEU A 278 -20.53 11.35 1.03
C LEU A 278 -19.32 10.70 0.33
N VAL A 279 -19.53 9.97 -0.76
CA VAL A 279 -18.45 9.27 -1.49
C VAL A 279 -17.42 10.27 -1.99
N ARG A 280 -17.87 11.39 -2.55
CA ARG A 280 -16.98 12.44 -3.06
C ARG A 280 -16.12 13.04 -1.96
N ARG A 281 -16.68 13.28 -0.76
CA ARG A 281 -15.92 13.74 0.40
C ARG A 281 -14.90 12.72 0.90
N ILE A 282 -15.27 11.45 0.98
CA ILE A 282 -14.32 10.37 1.33
C ILE A 282 -13.17 10.34 0.31
N ARG A 283 -13.48 10.50 -0.98
CA ARG A 283 -12.50 10.49 -2.06
C ARG A 283 -11.52 11.67 -1.97
N MET A 284 -12.02 12.88 -1.69
CA MET A 284 -11.17 14.05 -1.45
C MET A 284 -10.21 13.83 -0.27
N GLU A 285 -10.72 13.36 0.88
CA GLU A 285 -9.87 13.05 2.04
C GLU A 285 -8.87 11.92 1.76
N PHE A 286 -9.30 10.89 1.04
CA PHE A 286 -8.44 9.78 0.62
C PHE A 286 -7.28 10.27 -0.26
N ASP A 287 -7.55 11.12 -1.24
CA ASP A 287 -6.53 11.66 -2.13
C ASP A 287 -5.51 12.52 -1.36
N VAL A 288 -5.95 13.25 -0.33
CA VAL A 288 -5.05 14.02 0.56
C VAL A 288 -4.14 13.09 1.35
N LEU A 289 -4.70 12.03 1.96
CA LEU A 289 -3.91 11.06 2.71
C LEU A 289 -2.92 10.32 1.82
N ILE A 290 -3.33 9.92 0.61
CA ILE A 290 -2.42 9.30 -0.36
C ILE A 290 -1.30 10.26 -0.77
N GLU A 291 -1.60 11.55 -0.96
CA GLU A 291 -0.59 12.56 -1.27
C GLU A 291 0.43 12.72 -0.12
N ASP A 292 -0.04 12.79 1.13
CA ASP A 292 0.83 12.85 2.31
C ASP A 292 1.69 11.58 2.44
N LEU A 293 1.09 10.40 2.30
CA LEU A 293 1.80 9.12 2.32
C LEU A 293 2.81 9.00 1.18
N ASN A 294 2.51 9.47 -0.02
CA ASN A 294 3.47 9.52 -1.13
C ASN A 294 4.65 10.42 -0.79
N SER A 295 4.40 11.59 -0.18
CA SER A 295 5.46 12.53 0.18
C SER A 295 6.43 11.98 1.24
N ARG A 296 5.92 11.15 2.16
CA ARG A 296 6.70 10.42 3.16
C ARG A 296 7.34 9.15 2.60
N ASN A 297 7.15 8.89 1.30
CA ASN A 297 7.47 7.62 0.66
C ASN A 297 6.98 6.45 1.53
N ALA A 298 5.72 6.52 2.01
CA ALA A 298 5.06 5.62 2.94
C ALA A 298 3.74 5.06 2.37
N ASN A 299 3.42 5.31 1.10
CA ASN A 299 2.16 4.82 0.49
C ASN A 299 2.11 3.28 0.43
N PRO A 300 1.11 2.64 1.07
CA PRO A 300 0.96 1.19 1.08
C PRO A 300 0.27 0.62 -0.17
N LEU A 301 -0.32 1.47 -1.02
CA LEU A 301 -1.16 1.06 -2.16
C LEU A 301 -0.41 0.97 -3.49
N LYS A 302 0.71 1.68 -3.64
CA LYS A 302 1.56 1.63 -4.84
C LYS A 302 2.94 1.06 -4.51
N PRO A 303 3.49 0.15 -5.33
CA PRO A 303 4.91 -0.16 -5.28
C PRO A 303 5.68 1.16 -5.42
N LYS A 304 6.59 1.45 -4.50
CA LYS A 304 7.36 2.70 -4.53
C LYS A 304 8.29 2.61 -5.73
N GLU A 305 8.30 3.60 -6.60
CA GLU A 305 9.23 3.65 -7.73
C GLU A 305 10.08 4.91 -7.61
N ILE A 306 11.40 4.74 -7.66
CA ILE A 306 12.34 5.85 -7.64
C ILE A 306 12.49 6.39 -9.06
N SER A 307 12.09 7.64 -9.26
CA SER A 307 12.25 8.31 -10.55
C SER A 307 13.71 8.65 -10.81
N GLY A 308 14.23 8.37 -12.01
CA GLY A 308 15.62 8.61 -12.41
C GLY A 308 16.37 7.29 -12.63
N ARG A 309 17.69 7.36 -12.78
CA ARG A 309 18.56 6.19 -12.94
C ARG A 309 19.46 6.02 -11.73
N ILE A 310 19.75 4.78 -11.38
CA ILE A 310 20.64 4.44 -10.27
C ILE A 310 21.91 3.86 -10.86
N ASP A 311 23.01 4.57 -10.61
CA ASP A 311 24.36 4.17 -11.00
C ASP A 311 25.01 3.46 -9.80
N ILE A 312 24.97 2.12 -9.83
CA ILE A 312 25.54 1.28 -8.76
C ILE A 312 27.06 1.36 -8.82
N ARG A 313 27.68 1.83 -7.73
CA ARG A 313 29.13 2.03 -7.63
C ARG A 313 29.85 0.87 -6.98
N ALA A 314 29.23 0.29 -5.96
CA ALA A 314 29.79 -0.84 -5.23
C ALA A 314 28.67 -1.67 -4.62
N THR A 315 28.80 -2.99 -4.68
CA THR A 315 27.92 -3.93 -3.98
C THR A 315 28.76 -4.74 -3.00
N SER A 316 28.27 -4.86 -1.77
CA SER A 316 28.92 -5.60 -0.69
C SER A 316 27.92 -6.53 -0.03
N LEU A 317 28.37 -7.69 0.45
CA LEU A 317 27.55 -8.60 1.23
C LEU A 317 27.09 -7.92 2.53
N PHE A 318 25.81 -8.00 2.86
CA PHE A 318 25.29 -7.53 4.14
C PHE A 318 25.04 -8.69 5.10
N GLN A 319 24.34 -9.73 4.62
CA GLN A 319 23.99 -10.89 5.42
C GLN A 319 23.75 -12.11 4.51
N GLY A 320 24.11 -13.30 4.98
CA GLY A 320 23.90 -14.56 4.26
C GLY A 320 25.19 -15.10 3.65
N GLN A 321 25.08 -16.21 2.90
CA GLN A 321 26.19 -16.88 2.24
C GLN A 321 25.90 -16.92 0.74
N GLU A 322 26.89 -16.60 -0.08
CA GLU A 322 26.80 -16.83 -1.53
C GLU A 322 27.03 -18.32 -1.78
N ASP A 323 25.94 -19.10 -1.82
CA ASP A 323 26.00 -20.51 -2.17
C ASP A 323 26.46 -20.70 -3.63
N VAL A 324 27.26 -21.74 -3.82
CA VAL A 324 27.89 -22.14 -5.08
C VAL A 324 26.82 -22.44 -6.16
N GLU A 325 27.14 -22.10 -7.41
CA GLU A 325 26.36 -22.43 -8.60
C GLU A 325 25.86 -23.89 -8.57
N GLY A 326 24.57 -24.05 -8.33
CA GLY A 326 23.84 -25.30 -8.38
C GLY A 326 22.35 -25.00 -8.53
N THR A 327 21.68 -25.68 -9.47
CA THR A 327 20.27 -25.43 -9.82
C THR A 327 19.26 -25.75 -8.68
N ASP A 328 19.73 -26.30 -7.56
CA ASP A 328 18.91 -26.74 -6.41
C ASP A 328 18.96 -25.80 -5.19
N VAL A 329 19.67 -24.67 -5.25
CA VAL A 329 19.70 -23.72 -4.14
C VAL A 329 18.40 -22.92 -4.07
N SER A 330 17.68 -23.06 -2.96
CA SER A 330 16.44 -22.32 -2.70
C SER A 330 16.70 -20.81 -2.67
N ALA A 331 15.94 -20.05 -3.47
CA ALA A 331 15.99 -18.59 -3.51
C ALA A 331 15.73 -17.92 -2.13
N PHE A 332 15.16 -18.66 -1.16
CA PHE A 332 14.96 -18.20 0.22
C PHE A 332 16.25 -18.14 1.05
N HIS A 333 17.31 -18.84 0.64
CA HIS A 333 18.62 -18.82 1.28
C HIS A 333 19.61 -17.86 0.61
N ALA A 334 19.20 -17.18 -0.46
CA ALA A 334 20.03 -16.18 -1.11
C ALA A 334 20.49 -15.10 -0.12
N PRO A 335 21.69 -14.53 -0.33
CA PRO A 335 22.22 -13.46 0.52
C PRO A 335 21.51 -12.12 0.27
N VAL A 336 21.67 -11.22 1.23
CA VAL A 336 21.29 -9.81 1.15
C VAL A 336 22.55 -8.99 0.93
N HIS A 337 22.54 -8.11 -0.07
CA HIS A 337 23.64 -7.22 -0.42
C HIS A 337 23.27 -5.76 -0.15
N ILE A 338 24.24 -4.94 0.26
CA ILE A 338 24.17 -3.48 0.21
C ILE A 338 24.83 -3.01 -1.08
N SER A 339 24.04 -2.37 -1.94
CA SER A 339 24.51 -1.64 -3.11
C SER A 339 24.60 -0.15 -2.77
N THR A 340 25.81 0.41 -2.77
CA THR A 340 26.05 1.85 -2.71
C THR A 340 26.00 2.40 -4.13
N ALA A 341 25.10 3.35 -4.36
CA ALA A 341 24.82 3.86 -5.68
C ALA A 341 24.69 5.38 -5.67
N THR A 342 24.77 5.98 -6.86
CA THR A 342 24.43 7.38 -7.09
C THR A 342 23.10 7.41 -7.83
N HIS A 343 22.08 7.97 -7.19
CA HIS A 343 20.83 8.28 -7.85
C HIS A 343 21.03 9.51 -8.72
N VAL A 344 20.99 9.31 -10.04
CA VAL A 344 21.07 10.34 -11.06
C VAL A 344 19.66 10.66 -11.52
N LYS A 345 19.19 11.86 -11.18
CA LYS A 345 17.97 12.40 -11.79
C LYS A 345 18.39 13.19 -13.02
N GLU A 346 18.00 12.73 -14.21
CA GLU A 346 18.29 13.41 -15.48
C GLU A 346 17.84 14.87 -15.43
N SER A 347 18.67 15.74 -15.96
CA SER A 347 18.39 17.17 -16.13
C SER A 347 17.19 17.38 -17.05
N GLY A 348 16.36 18.32 -16.64
CA GLY A 348 15.07 18.65 -17.26
C GLY A 348 14.23 19.53 -16.35
N GLY A 349 14.88 20.25 -15.41
CA GLY A 349 14.20 21.18 -14.53
C GLY A 349 13.61 22.34 -15.33
N LEU A 350 12.51 22.89 -14.84
CA LEU A 350 11.81 23.99 -15.47
C LEU A 350 12.68 25.26 -15.41
N ILE A 351 12.89 25.94 -16.54
CA ILE A 351 13.69 27.17 -16.58
C ILE A 351 12.86 28.38 -16.15
N GLY A 352 13.52 29.51 -15.80
CA GLY A 352 12.83 30.69 -15.29
C GLY A 352 11.75 31.24 -16.22
N GLU A 353 11.98 31.25 -17.54
CA GLU A 353 10.99 31.72 -18.53
C GLU A 353 9.74 30.83 -18.59
N GLU A 354 9.92 29.52 -18.47
CA GLU A 354 8.82 28.56 -18.41
C GLU A 354 8.01 28.77 -17.13
N LEU A 355 8.67 29.07 -16.00
CA LEU A 355 8.01 29.31 -14.72
C LEU A 355 7.07 30.53 -14.81
N VAL A 356 7.57 31.62 -15.39
CA VAL A 356 6.79 32.83 -15.65
C VAL A 356 5.59 32.51 -16.55
N SER A 357 5.82 31.79 -17.65
CA SER A 357 4.77 31.39 -18.59
C SER A 357 3.65 30.58 -17.91
N MET A 358 4.00 29.72 -16.96
CA MET A 358 3.02 28.94 -16.18
C MET A 358 2.20 29.82 -15.24
N VAL A 359 2.85 30.72 -14.50
CA VAL A 359 2.19 31.66 -13.57
C VAL A 359 1.24 32.57 -14.35
N GLU A 360 1.70 33.19 -15.43
CA GLU A 360 0.87 34.05 -16.28
C GLU A 360 -0.33 33.31 -16.86
N ARG A 361 -0.14 32.06 -17.29
CA ARG A 361 -1.24 31.21 -17.76
C ARG A 361 -2.27 31.00 -16.66
N SER A 362 -1.84 30.74 -15.42
CA SER A 362 -2.76 30.63 -14.29
C SER A 362 -3.47 31.94 -13.99
N VAL A 363 -2.78 33.09 -14.02
CA VAL A 363 -3.40 34.41 -13.83
C VAL A 363 -4.47 34.67 -14.90
N ARG A 364 -4.23 34.32 -16.16
CA ARG A 364 -5.23 34.42 -17.24
C ARG A 364 -6.45 33.53 -17.01
N LEU A 365 -6.27 32.33 -16.48
CA LEU A 365 -7.35 31.35 -16.28
C LEU A 365 -8.14 31.56 -14.97
N ARG A 366 -7.47 31.99 -13.91
CA ARG A 366 -8.01 32.03 -12.53
C ARG A 366 -8.16 33.45 -11.98
N GLY A 367 -7.59 34.45 -12.66
CA GLY A 367 -7.48 35.82 -12.17
C GLY A 367 -6.26 36.03 -11.26
N PRO A 368 -5.83 37.28 -11.07
CA PRO A 368 -4.67 37.63 -10.23
C PRO A 368 -4.92 37.31 -8.75
N ASP A 369 -6.17 37.39 -8.29
CA ASP A 369 -6.54 37.13 -6.89
C ASP A 369 -6.69 35.64 -6.55
N GLY A 370 -6.54 34.75 -7.53
CA GLY A 370 -6.54 33.31 -7.31
C GLY A 370 -7.76 32.80 -6.54
N LEU A 371 -7.55 32.36 -5.30
CA LEU A 371 -8.59 31.77 -4.46
C LEU A 371 -9.29 32.75 -3.51
N ALA A 372 -8.95 34.05 -3.53
CA ALA A 372 -9.39 34.98 -2.49
C ALA A 372 -10.90 35.10 -2.32
N ARG A 373 -11.65 35.07 -3.44
CA ARG A 373 -13.13 35.09 -3.42
C ARG A 373 -13.74 33.93 -2.62
N TRP A 374 -13.07 32.78 -2.58
CA TRP A 374 -13.52 31.65 -1.78
C TRP A 374 -13.24 31.86 -0.29
N GLY A 375 -12.11 32.48 0.05
CA GLY A 375 -11.79 32.87 1.42
C GLY A 375 -12.79 33.88 1.99
N GLU A 376 -13.09 34.94 1.23
CA GLU A 376 -14.11 35.94 1.58
C GLU A 376 -15.46 35.30 1.87
N ARG A 377 -15.86 34.34 1.03
CA ARG A 377 -17.11 33.62 1.20
C ARG A 377 -17.17 32.78 2.48
N ILE A 378 -16.08 32.12 2.86
CA ILE A 378 -16.04 31.37 4.13
C ILE A 378 -16.20 32.34 5.29
N THR A 379 -15.49 33.47 5.26
CA THR A 379 -15.58 34.51 6.29
C THR A 379 -16.99 35.08 6.41
N GLN A 380 -17.65 35.38 5.28
CA GLN A 380 -19.02 35.91 5.26
C GLN A 380 -20.06 34.91 5.81
N ASN A 381 -19.84 33.61 5.62
CA ASN A 381 -20.78 32.56 6.05
C ASN A 381 -20.35 31.85 7.34
N MET A 382 -19.35 32.37 8.07
CA MET A 382 -18.73 31.71 9.23
C MET A 382 -19.77 31.30 10.29
N GLY A 383 -20.75 32.16 10.57
CA GLY A 383 -21.81 31.89 11.55
C GLY A 383 -22.64 30.65 11.19
N ASP A 384 -23.09 30.54 9.95
CA ASP A 384 -23.87 29.39 9.48
C ASP A 384 -23.05 28.09 9.48
N LEU A 385 -21.75 28.18 9.17
CA LEU A 385 -20.83 27.04 9.16
C LEU A 385 -20.55 26.49 10.57
N LEU A 386 -20.56 27.34 11.59
CA LEU A 386 -20.30 26.97 12.98
C LEU A 386 -21.56 26.48 13.71
N ARG A 387 -22.75 26.88 13.26
CA ARG A 387 -24.03 26.50 13.88
C ARG A 387 -24.21 25.00 14.18
N PRO A 388 -23.80 24.05 13.32
CA PRO A 388 -23.92 22.61 13.61
C PRO A 388 -23.03 22.10 14.75
N TRP A 389 -22.05 22.91 15.19
CA TRP A 389 -21.06 22.59 16.21
C TRP A 389 -21.32 23.31 17.53
N LEU A 390 -22.37 24.13 17.59
CA LEU A 390 -22.74 24.91 18.77
C LEU A 390 -23.24 23.96 19.88
N PRO A 391 -22.69 24.04 21.10
CA PRO A 391 -23.25 23.35 22.26
C PRO A 391 -24.63 23.89 22.63
N ASP A 392 -25.47 23.04 23.25
CA ASP A 392 -26.79 23.46 23.73
C ASP A 392 -26.65 24.60 24.78
N GLY A 393 -27.36 25.72 24.55
CA GLY A 393 -27.39 26.87 25.47
C GLY A 393 -26.33 27.96 25.24
N VAL A 394 -25.47 27.84 24.22
CA VAL A 394 -24.50 28.88 23.84
C VAL A 394 -25.09 29.82 22.78
N ASP A 395 -24.93 31.13 22.93
CA ASP A 395 -25.30 32.12 21.90
C ASP A 395 -24.18 32.23 20.85
N LEU A 396 -24.54 32.02 19.57
CA LEU A 396 -23.61 32.09 18.44
C LEU A 396 -23.08 33.52 18.22
N ALA A 397 -23.88 34.56 18.46
CA ALA A 397 -23.46 35.95 18.28
C ALA A 397 -22.35 36.31 19.27
N LEU A 398 -22.55 35.96 20.55
CA LEU A 398 -21.57 36.19 21.61
C LEU A 398 -20.28 35.38 21.38
N ALA A 399 -20.40 34.16 20.83
CA ALA A 399 -19.26 33.31 20.53
C ALA A 399 -18.40 33.89 19.38
N LEU A 400 -19.01 34.46 18.34
CA LEU A 400 -18.29 35.12 17.23
C LEU A 400 -17.61 36.43 17.65
N GLU A 401 -18.23 37.18 18.57
CA GLU A 401 -17.64 38.41 19.14
C GLU A 401 -16.45 38.12 20.05
N ASN A 402 -16.44 36.96 20.74
CA ASN A 402 -15.37 36.54 21.63
C ASN A 402 -14.83 35.12 21.30
N PRO A 403 -14.03 34.96 20.23
CA PRO A 403 -13.54 33.64 19.79
C PRO A 403 -12.70 32.88 20.83
N ASP A 404 -12.09 33.60 21.78
CA ASP A 404 -11.30 32.99 22.86
C ASP A 404 -12.15 32.31 23.94
N MET A 405 -13.43 32.67 24.04
CA MET A 405 -14.39 32.01 24.93
C MET A 405 -14.93 30.69 24.35
N MET A 406 -14.67 30.41 23.07
CA MET A 406 -15.04 29.13 22.47
C MET A 406 -14.20 28.00 23.07
N VAL A 407 -14.84 26.86 23.37
CA VAL A 407 -14.17 25.69 23.94
C VAL A 407 -14.36 24.43 23.09
N GLY A 408 -13.40 23.51 23.21
CA GLY A 408 -13.47 22.19 22.58
C GLY A 408 -13.57 22.24 21.05
N ARG A 409 -14.59 21.56 20.51
CA ARG A 409 -14.75 21.39 19.05
C ARG A 409 -15.16 22.67 18.33
N LEU A 410 -15.93 23.54 18.98
CA LEU A 410 -16.37 24.79 18.36
C LEU A 410 -15.15 25.66 18.04
N LYS A 411 -14.23 25.84 19.01
CA LYS A 411 -12.96 26.55 18.80
C LYS A 411 -12.13 25.87 17.70
N SER A 412 -11.96 24.56 17.78
CA SER A 412 -11.19 23.80 16.78
C SER A 412 -11.73 23.98 15.35
N LYS A 413 -13.06 24.12 15.18
CA LYS A 413 -13.69 24.34 13.88
C LYS A 413 -13.63 25.79 13.43
N HIS A 414 -13.82 26.73 14.34
CA HIS A 414 -13.59 28.15 14.08
C HIS A 414 -12.16 28.39 13.58
N ASP A 415 -11.16 27.91 14.32
CA ASP A 415 -9.75 28.09 13.98
C ASP A 415 -9.40 27.44 12.64
N GLY A 416 -9.99 26.27 12.35
CA GLY A 416 -9.85 25.60 11.07
C GLY A 416 -10.43 26.41 9.90
N TYR A 417 -11.66 26.94 10.02
CA TYR A 417 -12.25 27.77 8.96
C TYR A 417 -11.53 29.11 8.80
N TYR A 418 -11.09 29.72 9.90
CA TYR A 418 -10.30 30.94 9.88
C TYR A 418 -8.97 30.72 9.15
N GLN A 419 -8.25 29.64 9.46
CA GLN A 419 -7.01 29.28 8.80
C GLN A 419 -7.24 28.97 7.31
N LEU A 420 -8.31 28.26 6.96
CA LEU A 420 -8.67 28.01 5.55
C LEU A 420 -8.96 29.32 4.81
N ALA A 421 -9.77 30.21 5.39
CA ALA A 421 -10.08 31.50 4.80
C ALA A 421 -8.81 32.35 4.60
N PHE A 422 -7.92 32.39 5.60
CA PHE A 422 -6.62 33.05 5.50
C PHE A 422 -5.77 32.49 4.35
N LEU A 423 -5.66 31.16 4.25
CA LEU A 423 -4.92 30.53 3.16
C LEU A 423 -5.52 30.91 1.80
N LEU A 424 -6.85 30.81 1.64
CA LEU A 424 -7.52 31.11 0.37
C LEU A 424 -7.34 32.58 -0.05
N SER A 425 -7.38 33.52 0.90
CA SER A 425 -7.15 34.95 0.64
C SER A 425 -5.72 35.28 0.19
N ASN A 426 -4.74 34.48 0.62
CA ASN A 426 -3.32 34.73 0.35
C ASN A 426 -2.73 33.78 -0.71
N MET A 427 -3.47 32.76 -1.14
CA MET A 427 -3.00 31.78 -2.13
C MET A 427 -3.31 32.24 -3.56
N LYS A 428 -2.32 32.90 -4.16
CA LYS A 428 -2.38 33.43 -5.53
C LYS A 428 -1.30 32.80 -6.42
N PRO A 429 -1.51 32.74 -7.75
CA PRO A 429 -0.43 32.36 -8.67
C PRO A 429 0.78 33.29 -8.51
N GLY A 430 1.98 32.73 -8.47
CA GLY A 430 3.25 33.44 -8.32
C GLY A 430 3.77 33.55 -6.88
N VAL A 431 2.92 33.29 -5.89
CA VAL A 431 3.28 33.36 -4.47
C VAL A 431 4.32 32.31 -4.11
N ASN A 432 5.27 32.69 -3.25
CA ASN A 432 6.30 31.82 -2.71
C ASN A 432 5.89 31.31 -1.33
N LEU A 433 5.89 29.99 -1.16
CA LEU A 433 5.67 29.30 0.09
C LEU A 433 7.03 28.94 0.69
N ASP A 434 7.34 29.57 1.82
CA ASP A 434 8.49 29.21 2.63
C ASP A 434 8.05 28.24 3.72
N THR A 435 8.68 27.07 3.71
CA THR A 435 8.41 25.94 4.60
C THR A 435 9.62 25.60 5.48
N SER A 436 10.56 26.53 5.61
CA SER A 436 11.75 26.40 6.47
C SER A 436 11.36 25.97 7.89
N GLY A 437 11.90 24.82 8.32
CA GLY A 437 11.53 24.10 9.54
C GLY A 437 10.83 22.75 9.31
N ASP A 438 10.43 22.42 8.09
CA ASP A 438 9.78 21.15 7.73
C ASP A 438 10.81 20.07 7.33
N LEU A 439 10.83 18.95 8.06
CA LEU A 439 11.63 17.76 7.71
C LEU A 439 11.08 17.01 6.48
N LEU A 440 9.81 17.25 6.09
CA LEU A 440 9.08 16.51 5.05
C LEU A 440 9.05 17.21 3.70
N LEU A 441 9.13 18.54 3.70
CA LEU A 441 9.38 19.34 2.51
C LEU A 441 10.82 19.79 2.65
N SER A 442 11.75 19.19 1.91
CA SER A 442 13.16 19.62 1.88
C SER A 442 13.22 21.14 1.94
N GLU A 443 13.95 21.73 2.90
CA GLU A 443 14.08 23.18 3.16
C GLU A 443 14.20 23.98 1.85
N ARG A 444 13.07 24.38 1.26
CA ARG A 444 13.04 24.96 -0.09
C ARG A 444 11.86 25.91 -0.23
N LEU A 445 12.17 27.06 -0.80
CA LEU A 445 11.19 28.01 -1.29
C LEU A 445 10.45 27.38 -2.48
N ARG A 446 9.12 27.29 -2.38
CA ARG A 446 8.26 26.74 -3.44
C ARG A 446 7.45 27.86 -4.07
N THR A 447 7.34 27.89 -5.40
CA THR A 447 6.47 28.85 -6.10
C THR A 447 5.15 28.20 -6.48
N VAL A 448 4.04 28.86 -6.19
CA VAL A 448 2.69 28.46 -6.61
C VAL A 448 2.50 28.84 -8.08
N VAL A 449 2.39 27.86 -8.97
CA VAL A 449 2.23 28.12 -10.41
C VAL A 449 0.78 28.06 -10.87
N ASP A 450 -0.09 27.40 -10.11
CA ASP A 450 -1.52 27.27 -10.44
C ASP A 450 -2.33 27.05 -9.16
N VAL A 451 -3.57 27.51 -9.16
CA VAL A 451 -4.53 27.31 -8.08
C VAL A 451 -5.81 26.69 -8.65
N ILE A 452 -6.27 25.63 -8.01
CA ILE A 452 -7.40 24.81 -8.48
C ILE A 452 -8.50 24.88 -7.41
N PRO A 453 -9.56 25.66 -7.66
CA PRO A 453 -10.74 25.68 -6.80
C PRO A 453 -11.55 24.38 -6.96
N PRO A 454 -12.50 24.11 -6.04
CA PRO A 454 -13.40 22.98 -6.17
C PRO A 454 -14.33 23.12 -7.38
N ASP A 455 -14.72 21.99 -7.98
CA ASP A 455 -15.68 21.95 -9.09
C ASP A 455 -17.08 22.37 -8.65
N ARG A 456 -17.43 22.10 -7.39
CA ARG A 456 -18.74 22.42 -6.81
C ARG A 456 -18.59 23.41 -5.67
N VAL A 457 -19.53 24.34 -5.67
CA VAL A 457 -19.68 25.37 -4.65
C VAL A 457 -19.85 24.78 -3.24
N GLU A 458 -20.56 23.67 -3.09
CA GLU A 458 -20.82 23.01 -1.80
C GLU A 458 -19.54 22.54 -1.11
N ASP A 459 -18.46 22.34 -1.87
CA ASP A 459 -17.18 21.84 -1.37
C ASP A 459 -16.23 22.93 -0.91
N SER A 460 -16.62 24.19 -1.09
CA SER A 460 -15.77 25.33 -0.76
C SER A 460 -15.39 25.41 0.71
N ILE A 461 -16.11 24.70 1.57
CA ILE A 461 -15.88 24.65 3.02
C ILE A 461 -14.82 23.61 3.42
N HIS A 462 -14.38 22.76 2.48
CA HIS A 462 -13.45 21.67 2.73
C HIS A 462 -12.07 21.98 2.15
N ALA A 463 -11.05 22.04 3.01
CA ALA A 463 -9.68 22.29 2.58
C ALA A 463 -9.15 21.24 1.58
N SER A 464 -9.61 19.99 1.70
CA SER A 464 -9.26 18.89 0.81
C SER A 464 -9.77 19.08 -0.63
N ALA A 465 -10.76 19.95 -0.83
CA ALA A 465 -11.34 20.24 -2.15
C ALA A 465 -10.50 21.23 -2.97
N TYR A 466 -9.57 21.96 -2.34
CA TYR A 466 -8.69 22.90 -3.01
C TYR A 466 -7.32 22.27 -3.27
N ARG A 467 -6.77 22.52 -4.47
CA ARG A 467 -5.41 22.11 -4.81
C ARG A 467 -4.60 23.30 -5.31
N ILE A 468 -3.30 23.24 -5.09
CA ILE A 468 -2.31 24.16 -5.64
C ILE A 468 -1.27 23.35 -6.40
N LYS A 469 -0.71 23.93 -7.46
CA LYS A 469 0.49 23.39 -8.10
C LYS A 469 1.67 24.17 -7.62
N THR A 470 2.65 23.49 -7.06
CA THR A 470 3.87 24.11 -6.55
C THR A 470 5.08 23.56 -7.27
N ILE A 471 6.11 24.38 -7.44
CA ILE A 471 7.38 23.98 -8.04
C ILE A 471 8.55 24.57 -7.28
N CYS A 472 9.65 23.83 -7.21
CA CYS A 472 10.93 24.26 -6.66
C CYS A 472 11.99 24.32 -7.77
N PRO A 473 13.06 25.10 -7.58
CA PRO A 473 14.22 25.05 -8.46
C PRO A 473 14.73 23.61 -8.68
N GLY A 474 14.94 23.23 -9.94
CA GLY A 474 15.41 21.90 -10.35
C GLY A 474 14.34 20.81 -10.46
N GLN A 475 13.05 21.13 -10.29
CA GLN A 475 11.95 20.21 -10.61
C GLN A 475 11.53 20.34 -12.08
N ALA A 476 11.29 19.19 -12.73
CA ALA A 476 10.87 19.15 -14.14
C ALA A 476 9.38 19.46 -14.35
N LYS A 477 8.54 19.14 -13.36
CA LYS A 477 7.10 19.36 -13.40
C LYS A 477 6.61 19.84 -12.04
N PRO A 478 5.59 20.71 -11.99
CA PRO A 478 4.96 21.09 -10.74
C PRO A 478 4.29 19.90 -10.05
N GLU A 479 4.32 19.90 -8.73
CA GLU A 479 3.63 18.94 -7.88
C GLU A 479 2.26 19.48 -7.49
N ASN A 480 1.23 18.65 -7.60
CA ASN A 480 -0.08 18.94 -7.04
C ASN A 480 -0.04 18.78 -5.52
N MET A 481 -0.58 19.75 -4.80
CA MET A 481 -0.68 19.73 -3.34
C MET A 481 -2.06 20.17 -2.88
N SER A 482 -2.65 19.47 -1.92
CA SER A 482 -3.90 19.91 -1.28
C SER A 482 -3.66 20.97 -0.20
N LEU A 483 -4.58 21.95 -0.07
CA LEU A 483 -4.52 22.93 1.01
C LEU A 483 -4.70 22.30 2.41
N ALA A 484 -5.41 21.18 2.51
CA ALA A 484 -5.56 20.45 3.78
C ALA A 484 -4.20 20.04 4.39
N ARG A 485 -3.22 19.74 3.53
CA ARG A 485 -1.85 19.38 3.94
C ARG A 485 -1.07 20.56 4.52
N LEU A 486 -1.40 21.78 4.12
CA LEU A 486 -0.84 23.01 4.70
C LEU A 486 -1.46 23.33 6.07
N MET A 487 -2.73 22.96 6.29
CA MET A 487 -3.44 23.23 7.53
C MET A 487 -3.11 22.26 8.68
N ASN A 488 -2.92 20.97 8.38
CA ASN A 488 -2.74 19.91 9.40
C ASN A 488 -1.40 19.95 10.17
N LYS A 489 -0.59 21.01 10.05
CA LYS A 489 0.75 21.08 10.63
C LYS A 489 0.75 21.72 12.01
N SER A 490 1.00 20.88 13.02
CA SER A 490 1.24 21.31 14.40
C SER A 490 2.69 21.81 14.54
N GLY A 491 2.91 23.13 14.53
CA GLY A 491 4.15 23.72 15.09
C GLY A 491 5.03 24.58 14.18
N ASN A 492 4.84 24.62 12.86
CA ASN A 492 5.64 25.47 11.97
C ASN A 492 4.81 26.60 11.35
N VAL A 493 5.36 27.81 11.34
CA VAL A 493 4.74 29.00 10.72
C VAL A 493 4.93 28.92 9.21
N LEU A 494 3.88 28.58 8.46
CA LEU A 494 3.88 28.72 6.99
C LEU A 494 4.02 30.21 6.65
N ARG A 495 5.09 30.57 5.95
CA ARG A 495 5.32 31.94 5.47
C ARG A 495 4.95 32.03 4.00
N ILE A 496 4.09 32.99 3.69
CA ILE A 496 3.58 33.26 2.34
C ILE A 496 4.16 34.59 1.91
N ASN A 497 5.01 34.56 0.88
CA ASN A 497 5.68 35.75 0.34
C ASN A 497 5.14 36.04 -1.07
N PRO A 498 4.99 37.30 -1.49
CA PRO A 498 4.43 37.64 -2.80
C PRO A 498 5.18 37.01 -3.98
N GLY A 499 6.52 36.97 -3.94
CA GLY A 499 7.30 36.34 -5.02
C GLY A 499 6.92 36.91 -6.39
N LEU A 500 6.66 36.01 -7.36
CA LEU A 500 6.26 36.36 -8.73
C LEU A 500 4.84 36.90 -8.85
N SER A 501 4.05 36.99 -7.77
CA SER A 501 2.71 37.58 -7.83
C SER A 501 2.73 39.10 -7.88
N GLU A 502 3.82 39.73 -7.46
CA GLU A 502 3.97 41.20 -7.42
C GLU A 502 5.21 41.70 -8.17
N SER A 503 6.33 40.96 -8.15
CA SER A 503 7.55 41.36 -8.85
C SER A 503 8.35 40.18 -9.40
N PHE A 504 8.99 40.39 -10.55
CA PHE A 504 9.89 39.40 -11.16
C PHE A 504 11.30 39.61 -10.60
N ASP A 505 11.67 38.83 -9.59
CA ASP A 505 13.05 38.81 -9.09
C ASP A 505 13.95 38.02 -10.06
N GLU A 506 14.79 38.74 -10.81
CA GLU A 506 15.75 38.17 -11.76
C GLU A 506 16.79 37.27 -11.10
N ALA A 507 17.11 37.46 -9.81
CA ALA A 507 18.03 36.57 -9.10
C ALA A 507 17.37 35.21 -8.86
N TYR A 508 16.11 35.21 -8.44
CA TYR A 508 15.34 33.99 -8.21
C TYR A 508 15.06 33.20 -9.50
N LEU A 509 14.77 33.87 -10.61
CA LEU A 509 14.58 33.21 -11.92
C LEU A 509 15.89 32.62 -12.47
N ARG A 510 17.04 33.24 -12.17
CA ARG A 510 18.36 32.68 -12.48
C ARG A 510 18.60 31.39 -11.71
N ASP A 511 18.22 31.32 -10.43
CA ASP A 511 18.35 30.09 -9.63
C ASP A 511 17.59 28.89 -10.23
N PHE A 512 16.38 29.10 -10.76
CA PHE A 512 15.64 28.06 -11.49
C PHE A 512 16.40 27.58 -12.72
N THR A 513 16.91 28.53 -13.50
CA THR A 513 17.62 28.26 -14.76
C THR A 513 18.97 27.57 -14.52
N GLU A 514 19.69 27.91 -13.45
CA GLU A 514 20.92 27.23 -13.04
C GLU A 514 20.64 25.84 -12.47
N ALA A 515 19.61 25.71 -11.62
CA ALA A 515 19.22 24.42 -11.05
C ALA A 515 18.74 23.43 -12.11
N ALA A 516 18.08 23.91 -13.17
CA ALA A 516 17.66 23.11 -14.32
C ALA A 516 18.82 22.45 -15.07
N LYS A 517 20.00 23.10 -15.08
CA LYS A 517 21.21 22.63 -15.77
C LYS A 517 22.05 21.65 -14.94
N ARG A 518 21.77 21.49 -13.64
CA ARG A 518 22.53 20.60 -12.76
C ARG A 518 21.87 19.24 -12.69
N ASP A 519 22.57 18.20 -13.14
CA ASP A 519 22.19 16.82 -12.83
C ASP A 519 22.20 16.64 -11.32
N ARG A 520 21.06 16.21 -10.77
CA ARG A 520 20.98 15.98 -9.34
C ARG A 520 21.49 14.57 -9.05
N LYS A 521 22.71 14.51 -8.51
CA LYS A 521 23.33 13.29 -8.00
C LYS A 521 23.10 13.21 -6.50
N MET A 522 22.39 12.19 -6.05
CA MET A 522 22.17 11.91 -4.64
C MET A 522 22.79 10.55 -4.30
N PRO A 523 23.64 10.45 -3.28
CA PRO A 523 24.09 9.14 -2.83
C PRO A 523 22.87 8.35 -2.33
N VAL A 524 22.83 7.06 -2.61
CA VAL A 524 21.75 6.16 -2.15
C VAL A 524 22.34 4.81 -1.80
N GLN A 525 21.77 4.17 -0.77
CA GLN A 525 22.10 2.80 -0.40
C GLN A 525 20.85 1.94 -0.58
N ILE A 526 21.05 0.75 -1.14
CA ILE A 526 19.96 -0.17 -1.49
C ILE A 526 20.27 -1.56 -0.95
N LEU A 527 19.34 -2.14 -0.18
CA LEU A 527 19.36 -3.56 0.15
C LEU A 527 18.76 -4.36 -1.01
N SER A 528 19.53 -5.30 -1.54
CA SER A 528 19.23 -6.09 -2.75
C SER A 528 19.55 -7.59 -2.51
N GLY A 529 19.19 -8.46 -3.46
CA GLY A 529 19.31 -9.92 -3.30
C GLY A 529 18.03 -10.52 -2.71
N ASN A 530 18.13 -11.18 -1.55
CA ASN A 530 16.98 -11.79 -0.88
C ASN A 530 16.00 -10.76 -0.34
N THR A 531 14.95 -10.51 -1.13
CA THR A 531 13.98 -9.44 -0.85
C THR A 531 13.16 -9.71 0.42
N LEU A 532 12.84 -10.96 0.73
CA LEU A 532 12.09 -11.31 1.94
C LEU A 532 12.90 -11.03 3.21
N GLN A 533 14.16 -11.45 3.24
CA GLN A 533 15.06 -11.14 4.35
C GLN A 533 15.31 -9.63 4.46
N ALA A 534 15.54 -8.96 3.34
CA ALA A 534 15.70 -7.51 3.29
C ALA A 534 14.48 -6.78 3.89
N ILE A 535 13.24 -7.20 3.58
CA ILE A 535 12.01 -6.62 4.15
C ILE A 535 12.01 -6.77 5.67
N GLY A 536 12.36 -7.96 6.17
CA GLY A 536 12.45 -8.22 7.61
C GLY A 536 13.51 -7.35 8.32
N ILE A 537 14.66 -7.11 7.68
CA ILE A 537 15.71 -6.22 8.20
C ILE A 537 15.21 -4.77 8.20
N ALA A 538 14.67 -4.31 7.08
CA ALA A 538 14.20 -2.95 6.91
C ALA A 538 13.06 -2.58 7.87
N ARG A 539 12.12 -3.50 8.11
CA ARG A 539 11.02 -3.29 9.07
C ARG A 539 11.55 -3.21 10.50
N ARG A 540 12.48 -4.09 10.89
CA ARG A 540 13.05 -4.11 12.25
C ARG A 540 13.84 -2.84 12.57
N HIS A 541 14.52 -2.27 11.58
CA HIS A 541 15.41 -1.13 11.76
C HIS A 541 14.89 0.17 11.12
N ALA A 542 13.63 0.19 10.66
CA ALA A 542 13.00 1.33 10.01
C ALA A 542 13.84 1.94 8.86
N LEU A 543 14.52 1.10 8.07
CA LEU A 543 15.47 1.53 7.04
C LEU A 543 14.80 2.10 5.80
N GLY A 544 13.55 1.69 5.55
CA GLY A 544 12.81 2.03 4.35
C GLY A 544 11.88 0.89 3.95
N THR A 545 11.44 0.92 2.71
CA THR A 545 10.48 -0.05 2.15
C THR A 545 10.90 -0.50 0.77
N ILE A 546 10.30 -1.60 0.30
CA ILE A 546 10.55 -2.10 -1.05
C ILE A 546 10.20 -1.02 -2.10
N SER A 547 11.16 -0.77 -2.98
CA SER A 547 11.08 0.17 -4.07
C SER A 547 11.60 -0.45 -5.36
N LEU A 548 10.98 -0.09 -6.47
CA LEU A 548 11.44 -0.31 -7.83
C LEU A 548 12.40 0.82 -8.20
N TYR A 549 13.49 0.48 -8.86
CA TYR A 549 14.42 1.46 -9.41
C TYR A 549 14.96 0.99 -10.75
N ARG A 550 15.41 1.94 -11.55
CA ARG A 550 15.97 1.69 -12.87
C ARG A 550 17.49 1.88 -12.83
N ASP A 551 18.24 0.96 -13.40
CA ASP A 551 19.70 1.11 -13.55
C ASP A 551 20.06 1.99 -14.76
N MET A 552 21.36 2.11 -15.05
CA MET A 552 21.85 2.88 -16.20
C MET A 552 21.53 2.23 -17.56
N ASP A 553 21.22 0.93 -17.57
CA ASP A 553 20.90 0.11 -18.76
C ASP A 553 19.38 -0.03 -18.99
N ASP A 554 18.58 0.80 -18.32
CA ASP A 554 17.11 0.83 -18.39
C ASP A 554 16.40 -0.40 -17.80
N ARG A 555 17.11 -1.26 -17.04
CA ARG A 555 16.54 -2.45 -16.41
C ARG A 555 15.91 -2.10 -15.06
N ILE A 556 14.75 -2.71 -14.78
CA ILE A 556 14.00 -2.49 -13.54
C ILE A 556 14.42 -3.52 -12.49
N HIS A 557 14.87 -3.02 -11.34
CA HIS A 557 15.27 -3.81 -10.19
C HIS A 557 14.37 -3.55 -8.99
N ARG A 558 14.33 -4.51 -8.06
CA ARG A 558 13.63 -4.41 -6.77
C ARG A 558 14.65 -4.37 -5.65
N GLY A 559 14.50 -3.43 -4.73
CA GLY A 559 15.35 -3.34 -3.55
C GLY A 559 14.75 -2.42 -2.49
N ILE A 560 15.36 -2.38 -1.32
CA ILE A 560 14.94 -1.46 -0.26
C ILE A 560 15.88 -0.29 -0.24
N VAL A 561 15.33 0.89 -0.53
CA VAL A 561 16.12 2.12 -0.51
C VAL A 561 16.18 2.66 0.90
N VAL A 562 17.41 2.82 1.39
CA VAL A 562 17.70 3.21 2.76
C VAL A 562 17.60 4.73 2.91
N GLU A 563 16.81 5.19 3.88
CA GLU A 563 16.68 6.62 4.18
C GLU A 563 17.95 7.17 4.85
N GLN A 564 18.67 8.07 4.16
CA GLN A 564 19.99 8.58 4.61
C GLN A 564 19.97 9.25 5.99
N ALA A 565 18.84 9.82 6.40
CA ALA A 565 18.72 10.56 7.65
C ALA A 565 18.72 9.67 8.91
N LYS A 566 18.55 8.35 8.77
CA LYS A 566 18.13 7.50 9.91
C LYS A 566 19.11 6.42 10.35
N THR A 567 20.10 5.99 9.56
CA THR A 567 20.91 4.84 10.00
C THR A 567 22.27 4.72 9.32
N ASN A 568 23.33 4.56 10.12
CA ASN A 568 24.60 4.00 9.64
C ASN A 568 24.46 2.47 9.57
N LEU A 569 24.37 1.92 8.36
CA LEU A 569 24.23 0.47 8.12
C LEU A 569 25.40 -0.36 8.70
N GLU A 570 26.55 0.27 9.00
CA GLU A 570 27.71 -0.38 9.59
C GLU A 570 27.49 -0.80 11.06
N HIS A 571 26.55 -0.20 11.78
CA HIS A 571 26.25 -0.56 13.18
C HIS A 571 25.01 -1.45 13.33
N LEU A 572 24.47 -1.94 12.20
CA LEU A 572 23.33 -2.83 12.23
C LEU A 572 23.75 -4.25 12.57
N PRO A 573 22.96 -4.96 13.41
CA PRO A 573 23.27 -6.34 13.71
C PRO A 573 23.29 -7.23 12.46
N VAL A 574 24.33 -8.06 12.34
CA VAL A 574 24.50 -9.00 11.22
C VAL A 574 24.43 -10.43 11.73
N HIS A 575 23.64 -11.26 11.08
CA HIS A 575 23.52 -12.69 11.41
C HIS A 575 24.80 -13.46 11.06
N VAL A 576 25.25 -14.31 11.96
CA VAL A 576 26.36 -15.24 11.73
C VAL A 576 25.77 -16.57 11.23
N PRO A 577 26.04 -16.98 9.98
CA PRO A 577 25.29 -18.04 9.32
C PRO A 577 25.51 -19.43 9.93
N ASN A 578 26.69 -19.70 10.47
CA ASN A 578 27.04 -20.99 11.04
C ASN A 578 28.21 -20.89 12.05
N THR A 579 28.52 -22.02 12.66
CA THR A 579 29.56 -22.21 13.70
C THR A 579 30.96 -21.85 13.24
N ASP A 580 31.22 -22.14 11.99
CA ASP A 580 32.53 -22.02 11.37
C ASP A 580 32.83 -20.55 11.08
N ALA A 581 31.85 -19.82 10.55
CA ALA A 581 31.89 -18.37 10.45
C ALA A 581 32.06 -17.70 11.82
N LEU A 582 31.37 -18.19 12.86
CA LEU A 582 31.52 -17.65 14.22
C LEU A 582 32.96 -17.77 14.76
N ARG A 583 33.60 -18.93 14.54
CA ARG A 583 34.98 -19.19 14.98
C ARG A 583 35.98 -18.34 14.21
N ASP A 584 35.82 -18.24 12.90
CA ASP A 584 36.71 -17.45 12.05
C ASP A 584 36.59 -15.95 12.35
N VAL A 585 35.36 -15.47 12.57
CA VAL A 585 35.10 -14.10 13.03
C VAL A 585 35.82 -13.83 14.33
N ALA A 586 35.70 -14.73 15.32
CA ALA A 586 36.38 -14.58 16.60
C ALA A 586 37.92 -14.63 16.45
N ARG A 587 38.45 -15.54 15.61
CA ARG A 587 39.89 -15.67 15.34
C ARG A 587 40.47 -14.46 14.63
N ASN A 588 39.85 -14.03 13.54
CA ASN A 588 40.32 -12.89 12.76
C ASN A 588 40.19 -11.59 13.55
N PHE A 589 39.16 -11.45 14.38
CA PHE A 589 39.06 -10.32 15.31
C PHE A 589 40.26 -10.25 16.27
N MET A 590 40.71 -11.39 16.79
CA MET A 590 41.91 -11.45 17.66
C MET A 590 43.22 -11.11 16.93
N VAL A 591 43.29 -11.31 15.61
CA VAL A 591 44.47 -11.01 14.78
C VAL A 591 44.45 -9.54 14.34
N ILE A 592 43.35 -9.07 13.76
CA ILE A 592 43.23 -7.76 13.12
C ILE A 592 43.01 -6.65 14.15
N GLY A 593 42.29 -6.91 15.24
CA GLY A 593 42.06 -5.93 16.33
C GLY A 593 43.33 -5.48 17.05
N ARG A 594 44.46 -6.17 16.82
CA ARG A 594 45.79 -5.78 17.34
C ARG A 594 46.49 -4.71 16.49
N THR A 595 46.07 -4.50 15.25
CA THR A 595 46.76 -3.68 14.23
C THR A 595 46.10 -2.35 13.92
N GLU A 596 44.77 -2.23 14.07
CA GLU A 596 44.02 -0.97 13.83
C GLU A 596 43.47 -0.39 15.14
N ASP A 597 43.29 0.93 15.18
CA ASP A 597 43.06 1.81 16.34
C ASP A 597 42.40 1.18 17.59
N ARG A 598 43.03 1.43 18.74
CA ARG A 598 42.60 1.02 20.10
C ARG A 598 41.20 1.52 20.50
N GLU A 599 40.58 2.42 19.73
CA GLU A 599 39.32 3.07 20.11
C GLU A 599 38.05 2.25 19.79
N GLN A 600 38.13 1.11 19.08
CA GLN A 600 36.98 0.24 18.77
C GLN A 600 37.12 -1.22 19.26
N GLY A 601 37.93 -1.48 20.29
CA GLY A 601 38.40 -2.82 20.66
C GLY A 601 37.39 -3.82 21.26
N MET A 602 36.10 -3.79 20.89
CA MET A 602 35.08 -4.70 21.43
C MET A 602 34.03 -5.13 20.41
N MET A 603 34.03 -6.43 20.04
CA MET A 603 32.96 -7.06 19.27
C MET A 603 31.99 -7.76 20.21
N ARG A 604 30.68 -7.57 19.98
CA ARG A 604 29.62 -8.26 20.74
C ARG A 604 28.87 -9.21 19.84
N ILE A 605 28.71 -10.45 20.32
CA ILE A 605 27.93 -11.49 19.68
C ILE A 605 26.84 -11.91 20.66
N TRP A 606 25.60 -12.01 20.21
CA TRP A 606 24.50 -12.43 21.08
C TRP A 606 23.49 -13.28 20.34
N GLY A 607 22.68 -14.03 21.09
CA GLY A 607 21.60 -14.84 20.53
C GLY A 607 20.76 -15.51 21.60
N SER A 608 19.82 -16.34 21.15
CA SER A 608 18.92 -17.10 22.02
C SER A 608 19.46 -18.50 22.31
N MET A 609 19.05 -19.10 23.42
CA MET A 609 19.23 -20.54 23.66
C MET A 609 18.21 -21.38 22.86
N ASP A 610 17.11 -20.79 22.39
CA ASP A 610 16.22 -21.44 21.42
C ASP A 610 16.78 -21.22 20.00
N PRO A 611 17.16 -22.29 19.28
CA PRO A 611 17.72 -22.17 17.93
C PRO A 611 16.76 -21.52 16.93
N LYS A 612 15.45 -21.53 17.19
CA LYS A 612 14.42 -20.96 16.30
C LYS A 612 14.06 -19.52 16.63
N GLU A 613 14.45 -19.00 17.79
CA GLU A 613 14.10 -17.64 18.19
C GLU A 613 15.25 -16.67 17.99
N MET A 614 14.91 -15.47 17.51
CA MET A 614 15.85 -14.37 17.35
C MET A 614 15.55 -13.29 18.38
N GLN A 615 16.42 -13.16 19.38
CA GLN A 615 16.26 -12.21 20.49
C GLN A 615 16.96 -10.87 20.23
N LYS A 616 16.41 -9.80 20.81
CA LYS A 616 17.07 -8.49 20.86
C LYS A 616 18.27 -8.55 21.80
N ARG A 617 19.27 -7.70 21.55
CA ARG A 617 20.52 -7.66 22.33
C ARG A 617 20.31 -7.54 23.84
N ASP A 618 19.34 -6.76 24.28
CA ASP A 618 19.06 -6.52 25.71
C ASP A 618 18.32 -7.69 26.39
N GLU A 619 17.74 -8.59 25.59
CA GLU A 619 16.96 -9.74 26.03
C GLU A 619 17.69 -11.07 25.75
N ALA A 620 18.90 -11.01 25.20
CA ALA A 620 19.63 -12.17 24.72
C ALA A 620 20.03 -13.14 25.84
N ASP A 621 19.75 -14.42 25.62
CA ASP A 621 20.16 -15.50 26.52
C ASP A 621 21.68 -15.68 26.62
N ILE A 622 22.41 -15.32 25.55
CA ILE A 622 23.86 -15.47 25.43
C ILE A 622 24.45 -14.17 24.91
N ILE A 623 25.51 -13.68 25.55
CA ILE A 623 26.28 -12.50 25.17
C ILE A 623 27.77 -12.82 25.27
N ILE A 624 28.44 -12.87 24.13
CA ILE A 624 29.90 -13.01 24.00
C ILE A 624 30.47 -11.64 23.69
N ARG A 625 31.47 -11.23 24.47
CA ARG A 625 32.18 -9.96 24.32
C ARG A 625 33.64 -10.27 24.04
N LEU A 626 34.11 -9.96 22.85
CA LEU A 626 35.50 -10.15 22.44
C LEU A 626 36.21 -8.80 22.52
N THR A 627 37.33 -8.74 23.22
CA THR A 627 38.26 -7.61 23.20
C THR A 627 39.66 -8.09 22.87
N ASN A 628 40.59 -7.16 22.60
CA ASN A 628 41.99 -7.48 22.30
C ASN A 628 42.69 -8.31 23.39
N ASP A 629 42.22 -8.20 24.64
CA ASP A 629 42.86 -8.83 25.79
C ASP A 629 42.03 -9.97 26.39
N ASN A 630 40.70 -9.98 26.20
CA ASN A 630 39.82 -10.92 26.90
C ASN A 630 38.60 -11.30 26.05
N ALA A 631 38.14 -12.55 26.17
CA ALA A 631 36.79 -12.95 25.82
C ALA A 631 35.95 -13.12 27.08
N VAL A 632 34.81 -12.44 27.15
CA VAL A 632 33.85 -12.54 28.26
C VAL A 632 32.54 -13.11 27.74
N ILE A 633 32.11 -14.24 28.28
CA ILE A 633 30.87 -14.91 27.90
C ILE A 633 29.91 -14.83 29.10
N ASP A 634 28.75 -14.25 28.87
CA ASP A 634 27.63 -14.25 29.80
C ASP A 634 26.47 -15.01 29.17
N MET A 635 25.91 -15.97 29.88
CA MET A 635 24.72 -16.68 29.45
C MET A 635 23.92 -17.13 30.67
N VAL A 636 22.71 -17.62 30.44
CA VAL A 636 21.88 -18.12 31.52
C VAL A 636 22.54 -19.37 32.15
N PRO A 637 22.80 -19.39 33.48
CA PRO A 637 23.47 -20.50 34.14
C PRO A 637 22.64 -21.79 34.11
N LEU A 638 23.31 -22.93 34.32
CA LEU A 638 22.66 -24.23 34.45
C LEU A 638 21.66 -24.25 35.62
N ARG A 639 20.38 -24.43 35.32
CA ARG A 639 19.28 -24.65 36.27
C ARG A 639 18.26 -25.61 35.65
N VAL A 640 17.27 -26.04 36.43
CA VAL A 640 16.23 -26.98 35.95
C VAL A 640 15.62 -26.55 34.60
N SER A 641 15.34 -25.25 34.40
CA SER A 641 14.77 -24.77 33.14
C SER A 641 15.74 -24.66 31.96
N THR A 642 17.06 -24.62 32.19
CA THR A 642 18.08 -24.56 31.11
C THR A 642 18.83 -25.88 30.92
N ALA A 643 18.62 -26.88 31.78
CA ALA A 643 19.30 -28.17 31.70
C ALA A 643 19.16 -28.86 30.34
N LYS A 644 18.00 -28.73 29.69
CA LYS A 644 17.77 -29.29 28.35
C LYS A 644 18.71 -28.69 27.30
N PHE A 645 18.96 -27.38 27.36
CA PHE A 645 19.90 -26.67 26.47
C PHE A 645 21.33 -27.18 26.64
N TYR A 646 21.82 -27.25 27.88
CA TYR A 646 23.17 -27.74 28.16
C TYR A 646 23.33 -29.23 27.82
N LYS A 647 22.33 -30.08 28.09
CA LYS A 647 22.37 -31.52 27.74
C LYS A 647 22.37 -31.77 26.24
N SER A 648 21.72 -30.90 25.45
CA SER A 648 21.72 -31.01 23.99
C SER A 648 23.09 -30.71 23.37
N ARG A 649 24.01 -30.12 24.15
CA ARG A 649 25.34 -29.69 23.71
C ARG A 649 26.39 -30.32 24.60
N ASP A 650 26.75 -31.54 24.22
CA ASP A 650 27.74 -32.33 24.95
C ASP A 650 29.01 -31.50 25.22
N GLY A 651 29.57 -31.59 26.42
CA GLY A 651 30.78 -30.88 26.85
C GLY A 651 30.73 -29.34 26.95
N LEU A 652 29.58 -28.67 26.70
CA LEU A 652 29.48 -27.20 26.81
C LEU A 652 29.63 -26.72 28.26
N TYR A 653 29.05 -27.46 29.21
CA TYR A 653 29.13 -27.12 30.64
C TYR A 653 30.57 -27.19 31.14
N GLU A 654 31.27 -28.26 30.79
CA GLU A 654 32.67 -28.51 31.11
C GLU A 654 33.56 -27.40 30.56
N ALA A 655 33.32 -26.99 29.31
CA ALA A 655 34.06 -25.89 28.68
C ALA A 655 33.84 -24.54 29.37
N LEU A 656 32.61 -24.25 29.83
CA LEU A 656 32.28 -22.99 30.51
C LEU A 656 32.76 -22.94 31.96
N HIS A 657 32.64 -24.05 32.70
CA HIS A 657 32.84 -24.07 34.15
C HIS A 657 34.18 -24.68 34.61
N ASP A 658 34.88 -25.40 33.72
CA ASP A 658 36.11 -26.14 34.02
C ASP A 658 35.89 -27.23 35.09
N ARG A 659 34.70 -27.83 35.09
CA ARG A 659 34.23 -28.84 36.05
C ARG A 659 33.34 -29.85 35.33
N PRO A 660 33.30 -31.12 35.77
CA PRO A 660 32.38 -32.10 35.23
C PRO A 660 30.93 -31.71 35.51
N TRP A 661 30.00 -32.19 34.68
CA TRP A 661 28.56 -32.06 34.91
C TRP A 661 28.14 -32.42 36.35
N PRO A 662 27.32 -31.61 37.03
CA PRO A 662 26.91 -31.88 38.41
C PRO A 662 25.86 -33.00 38.49
N ASP A 663 25.96 -33.85 39.51
CA ASP A 663 25.03 -34.97 39.74
C ASP A 663 23.57 -34.51 39.94
N GLU A 664 23.38 -33.36 40.60
CA GLU A 664 22.07 -32.71 40.78
C GLU A 664 22.02 -31.32 40.14
N VAL A 665 20.98 -31.06 39.34
CA VAL A 665 20.76 -29.75 38.69
C VAL A 665 20.06 -28.80 39.66
N PRO A 666 20.63 -27.61 39.95
CA PRO A 666 20.05 -26.70 40.94
C PRO A 666 18.73 -26.06 40.45
N LEU A 667 17.78 -25.89 41.37
CA LEU A 667 16.51 -25.18 41.14
C LEU A 667 16.72 -23.69 40.84
N ARG A 668 17.67 -23.06 41.53
CA ARG A 668 18.17 -21.70 41.28
C ARG A 668 19.69 -21.73 41.28
N ALA A 669 20.29 -21.26 40.19
CA ALA A 669 21.74 -21.20 40.07
C ALA A 669 22.26 -19.84 40.53
N PHE A 670 23.24 -19.84 41.44
CA PHE A 670 23.96 -18.63 41.82
C PHE A 670 25.09 -18.36 40.82
N ARG A 671 25.13 -17.15 40.26
CA ARG A 671 26.27 -16.69 39.45
C ARG A 671 27.50 -16.62 40.36
N ARG A 672 28.67 -17.08 39.89
CA ARG A 672 29.96 -17.12 40.59
C ARG A 672 30.15 -15.97 41.62
N PRO A 673 30.35 -16.25 42.94
CA PRO A 673 30.39 -15.24 44.00
C PRO A 673 31.48 -14.16 43.85
N ASP A 674 32.60 -14.53 43.24
CA ASP A 674 33.81 -13.73 43.01
C ASP A 674 33.66 -12.69 41.87
N THR A 675 32.62 -12.77 41.06
CA THR A 675 32.48 -11.96 39.81
C THR A 675 31.47 -10.81 39.90
N ARG A 676 30.91 -10.53 41.09
CA ARG A 676 29.74 -9.64 41.27
C ARG A 676 28.58 -9.96 40.30
N HIS A 677 28.43 -11.23 39.92
CA HIS A 677 27.36 -11.74 39.06
C HIS A 677 27.31 -11.15 37.62
N ARG A 678 28.42 -10.63 37.06
CA ARG A 678 28.42 -9.91 35.75
C ARG A 678 28.70 -10.74 34.49
N HIS A 679 29.19 -11.97 34.60
CA HIS A 679 29.48 -12.89 33.48
C HIS A 679 29.73 -14.31 33.99
N LEU A 680 29.67 -15.32 33.13
CA LEU A 680 29.93 -16.72 33.49
C LEU A 680 31.40 -17.12 33.36
N VAL A 681 32.06 -16.71 32.29
CA VAL A 681 33.48 -16.99 32.06
C VAL A 681 34.20 -15.79 31.45
N ARG A 682 35.44 -15.56 31.88
CA ARG A 682 36.38 -14.59 31.32
C ARG A 682 37.67 -15.31 30.97
N LEU A 683 38.08 -15.22 29.72
CA LEU A 683 39.23 -15.90 29.15
C LEU A 683 40.28 -14.87 28.71
N PRO A 684 41.54 -14.96 29.17
CA PRO A 684 42.61 -14.09 28.69
C PRO A 684 43.00 -14.48 27.25
N LEU A 685 43.11 -13.49 26.36
CA LEU A 685 43.49 -13.67 24.95
C LEU A 685 44.87 -13.09 24.61
N SER A 686 45.46 -12.35 25.56
CA SER A 686 46.78 -11.72 25.51
C SER A 686 47.48 -11.88 26.87
N GLY A 687 48.82 -11.99 26.89
CA GLY A 687 49.61 -12.21 28.11
C GLY A 687 49.78 -13.69 28.52
N PRO A 688 50.30 -13.97 29.73
CA PRO A 688 50.53 -15.34 30.22
C PRO A 688 49.23 -16.15 30.29
N GLY A 689 49.21 -17.35 29.69
CA GLY A 689 48.02 -18.22 29.64
C GLY A 689 47.04 -17.94 28.49
N SER A 690 47.41 -17.08 27.54
CA SER A 690 46.56 -16.73 26.39
C SER A 690 46.29 -17.90 25.43
N ASP A 691 47.24 -18.83 25.26
CA ASP A 691 47.03 -20.02 24.40
C ASP A 691 45.92 -20.92 24.95
N ALA A 692 45.97 -21.24 26.24
CA ALA A 692 44.91 -21.99 26.92
C ALA A 692 43.56 -21.25 26.91
N GLY A 693 43.57 -19.91 26.98
CA GLY A 693 42.37 -19.09 26.86
C GLY A 693 41.74 -19.12 25.47
N ARG A 694 42.55 -19.09 24.40
CA ARG A 694 42.11 -19.19 23.01
C ARG A 694 41.55 -20.56 22.69
N ASP A 695 42.23 -21.63 23.09
CA ASP A 695 41.78 -23.01 22.88
C ASP A 695 40.43 -23.26 23.58
N ARG A 696 40.26 -22.68 24.78
CA ARG A 696 39.02 -22.80 25.53
C ARG A 696 37.88 -22.01 24.89
N LEU A 697 38.14 -20.80 24.39
CA LEU A 697 37.16 -20.02 23.63
C LEU A 697 36.70 -20.79 22.40
N ASP A 698 37.64 -21.37 21.66
CA ASP A 698 37.39 -22.13 20.44
C ASP A 698 36.49 -23.36 20.69
N ARG A 699 36.75 -24.10 21.79
CA ARG A 699 35.87 -25.19 22.25
C ARG A 699 34.47 -24.70 22.57
N ILE A 700 34.31 -23.56 23.27
CA ILE A 700 32.99 -23.03 23.63
C ILE A 700 32.22 -22.63 22.37
N LEU A 701 32.84 -21.88 21.45
CA LEU A 701 32.18 -21.42 20.23
C LEU A 701 31.74 -22.59 19.34
N SER A 702 32.55 -23.66 19.26
CA SER A 702 32.20 -24.86 18.48
C SER A 702 30.92 -25.57 18.98
N ARG A 703 30.54 -25.36 20.24
CA ARG A 703 29.36 -25.98 20.87
C ARG A 703 28.13 -25.07 20.86
N LEU A 704 28.24 -23.85 20.34
CA LEU A 704 27.14 -22.89 20.16
C LEU A 704 26.65 -22.83 18.70
N SER A 705 26.93 -23.89 17.94
CA SER A 705 26.83 -24.01 16.49
C SER A 705 25.48 -23.70 15.86
N ASP A 706 24.41 -24.19 16.48
CA ASP A 706 23.07 -24.25 15.88
C ASP A 706 22.20 -23.07 16.32
N LEU A 707 22.82 -22.03 16.88
CA LEU A 707 22.11 -20.88 17.43
C LEU A 707 22.03 -19.74 16.43
N SER A 708 20.88 -19.07 16.45
CA SER A 708 20.69 -17.81 15.74
C SER A 708 21.48 -16.71 16.45
N LEU A 709 22.72 -16.46 15.99
CA LEU A 709 23.65 -15.51 16.58
C LEU A 709 23.78 -14.25 15.70
N MET A 710 23.92 -13.09 16.35
CA MET A 710 24.13 -11.80 15.70
C MET A 710 25.36 -11.09 16.26
N THR A 711 26.09 -10.38 15.39
CA THR A 711 27.13 -9.43 15.79
C THR A 711 26.56 -8.01 15.81
N ASP A 712 27.25 -7.04 16.42
CA ASP A 712 26.85 -5.62 16.43
C ASP A 712 27.13 -4.86 15.12
N GLY A 713 27.63 -5.54 14.09
CA GLY A 713 27.92 -4.96 12.79
C GLY A 713 29.22 -4.13 12.74
N THR A 714 29.75 -3.70 13.89
CA THR A 714 30.93 -2.81 13.98
C THR A 714 32.13 -3.30 13.18
N HIS A 715 32.32 -4.63 13.09
CA HIS A 715 33.38 -5.25 12.28
C HIS A 715 32.81 -6.06 11.10
N ARG A 716 31.77 -5.57 10.45
CA ARG A 716 31.09 -6.26 9.32
C ARG A 716 32.04 -6.69 8.22
N LYS A 717 33.00 -5.84 7.83
CA LYS A 717 34.00 -6.19 6.78
C LYS A 717 34.79 -7.44 7.14
N LEU A 718 35.14 -7.60 8.41
CA LEU A 718 35.84 -8.77 8.92
C LEU A 718 34.93 -10.00 8.88
N VAL A 719 33.67 -9.87 9.29
CA VAL A 719 32.67 -10.94 9.21
C VAL A 719 32.49 -11.43 7.76
N ASN A 720 32.31 -10.50 6.83
CA ASN A 720 32.15 -10.82 5.42
C ASN A 720 33.40 -11.48 4.84
N ALA A 721 34.60 -10.95 5.13
CA ALA A 721 35.85 -11.53 4.65
C ALA A 721 36.05 -12.97 5.16
N CYS A 722 35.69 -13.27 6.41
CA CYS A 722 35.75 -14.65 6.93
C CYS A 722 34.86 -15.60 6.13
N ILE A 723 33.66 -15.15 5.77
CA ILE A 723 32.70 -15.93 4.98
C ILE A 723 33.20 -16.09 3.53
N GLU A 724 33.77 -15.05 2.93
CA GLU A 724 34.29 -15.07 1.56
C GLU A 724 35.59 -15.87 1.39
N THR A 725 36.53 -15.83 2.35
CA THR A 725 37.83 -16.51 2.24
C THR A 725 37.69 -18.03 2.22
N ARG A 726 36.67 -18.57 2.90
CA ARG A 726 36.38 -20.01 2.95
C ARG A 726 35.90 -20.56 1.61
N ARG A 727 35.22 -19.74 0.81
CA ARG A 727 34.85 -20.06 -0.59
C ARG A 727 36.06 -20.42 -1.44
N GLN A 728 37.19 -19.73 -1.27
CA GLN A 728 38.40 -20.00 -2.05
C GLN A 728 39.08 -21.31 -1.62
N ALA A 729 38.97 -21.70 -0.34
CA ALA A 729 39.53 -22.95 0.17
C ALA A 729 38.68 -24.18 -0.23
N GLU A 730 37.34 -24.06 -0.19
CA GLU A 730 36.41 -25.14 -0.56
C GLU A 730 36.25 -25.32 -2.09
N ALA A 731 36.63 -24.32 -2.90
CA ALA A 731 36.65 -24.41 -4.37
C ALA A 731 37.91 -25.08 -4.97
N THR A 732 38.81 -25.62 -4.14
CA THR A 732 39.99 -26.35 -4.62
C THR A 732 39.59 -27.79 -4.99
N PRO A 733 39.79 -28.27 -6.24
CA PRO A 733 39.47 -29.65 -6.59
C PRO A 733 40.44 -30.61 -5.88
N PRO A 734 40.04 -31.88 -5.62
CA PRO A 734 40.89 -32.82 -4.89
C PRO A 734 42.18 -33.14 -5.67
N PRO A 735 43.27 -33.52 -4.97
CA PRO A 735 44.56 -33.74 -5.59
C PRO A 735 44.47 -34.89 -6.58
N CYS A 736 44.93 -34.63 -7.81
CA CYS A 736 45.03 -35.61 -8.87
C CYS A 736 45.93 -36.77 -8.41
N HIS A 737 45.35 -37.96 -8.22
CA HIS A 737 46.12 -39.18 -8.03
C HIS A 737 46.95 -39.43 -9.30
N VAL A 738 48.27 -39.45 -9.15
CA VAL A 738 49.21 -39.90 -10.17
C VAL A 738 48.94 -41.38 -10.44
N ALA A 739 48.20 -41.66 -11.52
CA ALA A 739 48.20 -42.97 -12.17
C ALA A 739 49.13 -42.86 -13.39
N ALA A 740 50.28 -43.52 -13.29
CA ALA A 740 51.18 -43.73 -14.40
C ALA A 740 50.46 -44.52 -15.50
N VAL A 741 50.32 -43.90 -16.67
CA VAL A 741 50.03 -44.61 -17.93
C VAL A 741 51.23 -44.37 -18.83
N GLU A 742 51.91 -45.47 -19.14
CA GLU A 742 53.03 -45.58 -20.04
C GLU A 742 52.65 -45.05 -21.44
N ALA A 743 53.40 -44.07 -21.94
CA ALA A 743 53.34 -43.63 -23.32
C ALA A 743 54.36 -44.44 -24.13
N GLU A 744 53.89 -45.47 -24.84
CA GLU A 744 54.62 -46.09 -25.93
C GLU A 744 54.79 -45.08 -27.08
N ARG A 745 56.05 -44.85 -27.41
CA ARG A 745 56.51 -44.06 -28.56
C ARG A 745 56.07 -44.72 -29.87
N THR A 746 55.41 -43.96 -30.73
CA THR A 746 55.53 -44.16 -32.18
C THR A 746 55.72 -42.81 -32.87
N VAL A 747 56.92 -42.62 -33.40
CA VAL A 747 57.31 -41.57 -34.35
C VAL A 747 56.96 -42.10 -35.75
N PRO A 748 56.38 -41.30 -36.67
CA PRO A 748 56.28 -41.68 -38.07
C PRO A 748 57.55 -41.24 -38.81
N GLU A 749 58.20 -42.15 -39.53
CA GLU A 749 59.17 -41.79 -40.57
C GLU A 749 58.45 -41.52 -41.91
N PRO A 750 59.03 -40.68 -42.79
CA PRO A 750 58.34 -40.13 -43.96
C PRO A 750 58.61 -40.94 -45.24
N ALA A 751 57.56 -41.20 -46.00
CA ALA A 751 57.52 -41.24 -47.47
C ALA A 751 56.07 -41.36 -47.96
#